data_AF-A0AAW2HGJ2-F1
#
_entry.id   AF-A0AAW2HGJ2-F1
#
_cell.length_a   1.000
_cell.length_b   1.000
_cell.length_c   1.000
_cell.angle_alpha   90.00
_cell.angle_beta   90.00
_cell.angle_gamma   90.00
#
_symmetry.space_group_name_H-M   'P 1'
#
loop_
_entity.id
_entity.type
_entity.pdbx_description
1 polymer ?
#
loop_
_entity_poly.entity_id
_entity_poly.type
_entity_poly.pdbx_seq_one_letter_code
_entity_poly.pdbx_strand_id
1 'polypeptide(L)'
;MHKLRSPVNNSKMDGQQSYSQRILNLPLKKVEVQKLIERDIKEEEEIHFIQQFVNEVLDFSSQYGSDTSISYTAYNLTGKPSKFPDYGDFPQAFVMKTYGNWWKESPSYSLEYMPQNTPKIASNDYVDVAFEQKVYPFTVSIYETYNPGSVVRIWAKNDASVKKKWTLLWEGEPVNVGHVPRMFSPPIKIINFKTSVLRIEFNHSKLEYYTGIDAVLMVGTGQPIRTNISNSSFKFLNSNVDENKDGSGPIILGKITQQVMKLNLHNIPRTAYNNLSQLQKTDLQAIVAEFQKKKNSFENGKCEGNYNGYFHCLPNETILKILSYLDLSSLRCCAQLNRHFLSLCNDSFLYTRLSLRPYWSKITDDALMSLTKKSQYLQQLDLSWCGSYDMITSAVFKKFLTSCCENLTHVRLNCCKFVTNCVLKVLAETCSQLKEIALRNCSAVTEAGFFYLSGLSTLENLDLYRTNITINSLIAILKANRNILHLNIGSCIKISNMDEIAITLATFNKKLVSVDFWKTSNLTQVGVAALSECADLEEVDFGWCLGFTLPVDSLAALSNGCPKLKKLFLTALRGVADKDLEPFIKNCPNLEQIDLLGVRGITSDICLRLLTGLPKLRLLDVSFCDMITDAQVMNWKTAFPNVAIKRSFQTEVSTNYLYQHSIQ
;
A
#
# COMPACT_ATOMS: atom_id res chain seq x y z
N MET A 1 -2.41 19.20 -56.88
CA MET A 1 -2.77 20.14 -57.96
C MET A 1 -3.94 19.57 -58.74
N HIS A 2 -4.93 20.41 -59.07
CA HIS A 2 -6.13 20.21 -59.93
C HIS A 2 -7.10 19.06 -59.55
N LYS A 3 -8.23 19.29 -58.85
CA LYS A 3 -9.51 19.93 -59.26
C LYS A 3 -10.08 19.42 -60.59
N LEU A 4 -11.27 18.82 -60.53
CA LEU A 4 -12.44 19.19 -61.34
C LEU A 4 -13.75 18.85 -60.58
N ARG A 5 -14.74 19.73 -60.72
CA ARG A 5 -16.00 19.83 -59.95
C ARG A 5 -17.22 19.53 -60.85
N SER A 6 -18.30 19.06 -60.19
CA SER A 6 -19.75 19.32 -60.41
C SER A 6 -20.50 18.61 -61.57
N PRO A 7 -21.86 18.45 -61.51
CA PRO A 7 -22.80 19.13 -60.60
C PRO A 7 -23.89 18.28 -59.90
N VAL A 8 -24.52 19.03 -58.99
CA VAL A 8 -25.64 18.81 -58.07
C VAL A 8 -26.93 18.34 -58.76
N ASN A 9 -27.71 17.47 -58.09
CA ASN A 9 -29.15 17.64 -58.05
C ASN A 9 -29.76 17.18 -56.71
N ASN A 10 -30.61 18.07 -56.17
CA ASN A 10 -31.25 18.05 -54.86
C ASN A 10 -32.39 17.02 -54.77
N SER A 11 -32.51 16.34 -53.64
CA SER A 11 -33.83 16.10 -53.04
C SER A 11 -33.72 16.17 -51.51
N LYS A 12 -34.57 17.00 -50.92
CA LYS A 12 -34.70 17.27 -49.48
C LYS A 12 -35.51 16.15 -48.84
N MET A 13 -35.07 15.65 -47.68
CA MET A 13 -35.96 15.24 -46.60
C MET A 13 -35.31 15.63 -45.26
N ASP A 14 -36.13 16.27 -44.43
CA ASP A 14 -35.80 16.93 -43.18
C ASP A 14 -35.48 15.95 -42.04
N GLY A 15 -34.65 16.41 -41.08
CA GLY A 15 -34.72 15.96 -39.69
C GLY A 15 -33.54 15.18 -39.11
N GLN A 16 -32.33 15.77 -39.08
CA GLN A 16 -31.28 15.35 -38.14
C GLN A 16 -31.39 16.15 -36.83
N GLN A 17 -31.80 15.48 -35.74
CA GLN A 17 -31.46 15.88 -34.37
C GLN A 17 -30.36 14.97 -33.83
N SER A 18 -29.41 15.56 -33.11
CA SER A 18 -28.12 14.97 -32.76
C SER A 18 -28.22 13.79 -31.78
N TYR A 19 -27.34 12.81 -32.01
CA TYR A 19 -27.04 11.66 -31.14
C TYR A 19 -26.32 12.10 -29.84
N SER A 20 -26.91 13.01 -29.07
CA SER A 20 -26.32 13.56 -27.83
C SER A 20 -27.15 13.29 -26.57
N GLN A 21 -28.19 12.45 -26.62
CA GLN A 21 -29.20 12.39 -25.54
C GLN A 21 -29.73 11.01 -25.15
N ARG A 22 -28.93 9.93 -25.19
CA ARG A 22 -29.38 8.64 -24.62
C ARG A 22 -28.30 7.89 -23.83
N ILE A 23 -27.89 8.46 -22.69
CA ILE A 23 -27.46 7.68 -21.51
C ILE A 23 -28.05 8.35 -20.26
N LEU A 24 -29.29 8.01 -19.95
CA LEU A 24 -29.90 8.19 -18.63
C LEU A 24 -30.95 7.10 -18.48
N ASN A 25 -30.55 5.96 -17.92
CA ASN A 25 -31.47 4.98 -17.35
C ASN A 25 -30.80 4.34 -16.13
N LEU A 26 -30.98 5.00 -14.97
CA LEU A 26 -31.01 4.36 -13.66
C LEU A 26 -32.13 5.04 -12.84
N PRO A 27 -32.84 4.29 -11.99
CA PRO A 27 -34.16 4.66 -11.49
C PRO A 27 -34.11 5.65 -10.31
N LEU A 28 -34.93 6.70 -10.44
CA LEU A 28 -35.75 7.33 -9.40
C LEU A 28 -35.17 7.43 -7.97
N LYS A 29 -34.27 8.40 -7.72
CA LYS A 29 -34.14 9.11 -6.42
C LYS A 29 -33.71 10.58 -6.54
N LYS A 30 -33.73 11.16 -7.75
CA LYS A 30 -33.37 12.58 -7.99
C LYS A 30 -34.53 13.58 -7.81
N VAL A 31 -35.78 13.12 -7.86
CA VAL A 31 -36.95 14.01 -7.93
C VAL A 31 -37.41 14.52 -6.55
N GLU A 32 -37.13 13.79 -5.46
CA GLU A 32 -37.56 14.22 -4.11
C GLU A 32 -36.59 15.19 -3.43
N VAL A 33 -35.30 15.18 -3.78
CA VAL A 33 -34.32 16.14 -3.25
C VAL A 33 -34.53 17.52 -3.85
N GLN A 34 -34.96 17.60 -5.11
CA GLN A 34 -35.15 18.85 -5.83
C GLN A 34 -36.38 19.64 -5.34
N LYS A 35 -37.43 18.95 -4.86
CA LYS A 35 -38.65 19.60 -4.34
C LYS A 35 -38.56 20.07 -2.89
N LEU A 36 -37.61 19.56 -2.10
CA LEU A 36 -37.40 20.01 -0.71
C LEU A 36 -36.57 21.29 -0.61
N ILE A 37 -35.94 21.73 -1.71
CA ILE A 37 -35.10 22.94 -1.76
C ILE A 37 -35.92 24.19 -2.11
N GLU A 38 -37.09 24.06 -2.74
CA GLU A 38 -37.87 25.20 -3.29
C GLU A 38 -38.76 25.95 -2.28
N ARG A 39 -38.65 25.73 -0.96
CA ARG A 39 -39.58 26.35 0.01
C ARG A 39 -39.05 27.29 1.06
N ASP A 40 -37.76 27.64 1.05
CA ASP A 40 -37.26 28.78 1.83
C ASP A 40 -36.00 29.35 1.18
N ILE A 41 -36.17 30.18 0.13
CA ILE A 41 -35.06 30.92 -0.45
C ILE A 41 -35.42 32.41 -0.54
N LYS A 42 -34.92 33.17 0.44
CA LYS A 42 -34.49 34.55 0.21
C LYS A 42 -33.05 34.46 -0.31
N GLU A 43 -32.84 34.96 -1.53
CA GLU A 43 -31.57 35.10 -2.26
C GLU A 43 -30.85 33.79 -2.62
N GLU A 44 -31.15 33.28 -3.82
CA GLU A 44 -30.48 32.13 -4.47
C GLU A 44 -29.02 32.48 -4.83
N GLU A 45 -28.06 32.15 -3.97
CA GLU A 45 -26.69 31.90 -4.44
C GLU A 45 -26.67 30.52 -5.13
N GLU A 46 -26.71 30.51 -6.47
CA GLU A 46 -26.58 29.29 -7.27
C GLU A 46 -25.24 28.59 -6.96
N ILE A 47 -25.28 27.43 -6.28
CA ILE A 47 -24.07 26.68 -5.92
C ILE A 47 -23.46 26.10 -7.19
N HIS A 48 -22.39 26.73 -7.69
CA HIS A 48 -21.67 26.23 -8.85
C HIS A 48 -20.76 25.04 -8.50
N PHE A 49 -21.04 23.89 -9.12
CA PHE A 49 -20.22 22.68 -9.01
C PHE A 49 -19.16 22.63 -10.12
N ILE A 50 -17.91 22.42 -9.70
CA ILE A 50 -16.75 22.26 -10.56
C ILE A 50 -16.41 20.78 -10.61
N GLN A 51 -16.53 20.19 -11.80
CA GLN A 51 -16.10 18.82 -12.09
C GLN A 51 -14.72 18.85 -12.75
N GLN A 52 -13.76 18.15 -12.17
CA GLN A 52 -12.39 18.11 -12.68
C GLN A 52 -11.76 16.74 -12.49
N PHE A 53 -11.00 16.31 -13.47
CA PHE A 53 -10.18 15.11 -13.40
C PHE A 53 -8.77 15.47 -12.92
N VAL A 54 -8.00 14.46 -12.55
CA VAL A 54 -6.59 14.64 -12.17
C VAL A 54 -5.85 15.34 -13.31
N ASN A 55 -5.18 16.42 -12.95
CA ASN A 55 -4.33 17.20 -13.84
C ASN A 55 -2.88 16.68 -13.82
N GLU A 56 -2.40 16.28 -12.64
CA GLU A 56 -1.00 15.89 -12.44
C GLU A 56 -0.89 14.83 -11.33
N VAL A 57 0.08 13.92 -11.47
CA VAL A 57 0.48 13.00 -10.40
C VAL A 57 1.72 13.56 -9.71
N LEU A 58 1.61 13.81 -8.40
CA LEU A 58 2.66 14.47 -7.61
C LEU A 58 3.65 13.49 -7.01
N ASP A 59 3.17 12.33 -6.54
CA ASP A 59 4.00 11.32 -5.87
C ASP A 59 3.28 9.96 -5.82
N PHE A 60 4.03 8.88 -5.64
CA PHE A 60 3.47 7.54 -5.46
C PHE A 60 4.50 6.59 -4.82
N SER A 61 4.01 5.54 -4.15
CA SER A 61 4.86 4.53 -3.51
C SER A 61 5.48 3.54 -4.49
N SER A 62 4.71 3.08 -5.47
CA SER A 62 5.14 2.11 -6.47
C SER A 62 4.33 2.24 -7.76
N GLN A 63 4.87 1.71 -8.85
CA GLN A 63 4.12 1.46 -10.07
C GLN A 63 4.74 0.25 -10.79
N TYR A 64 3.93 -0.45 -11.57
CA TYR A 64 4.41 -1.54 -12.41
C TYR A 64 5.17 -1.03 -13.63
N GLY A 65 4.73 0.07 -14.25
CA GLY A 65 5.36 0.76 -15.39
C GLY A 65 6.75 1.36 -15.11
N SER A 66 7.49 1.76 -16.16
CA SER A 66 8.73 2.56 -16.02
C SER A 66 8.45 4.05 -16.26
N ASP A 67 9.38 4.93 -15.87
CA ASP A 67 9.32 6.36 -16.20
C ASP A 67 9.44 6.65 -17.71
N THR A 68 9.91 5.66 -18.49
CA THR A 68 10.13 5.75 -19.93
C THR A 68 9.02 5.11 -20.76
N SER A 69 7.96 4.60 -20.12
CA SER A 69 6.84 3.92 -20.76
C SER A 69 5.54 4.62 -20.41
N ILE A 70 4.53 4.50 -21.28
CA ILE A 70 3.15 4.91 -20.98
C ILE A 70 2.33 3.75 -20.39
N SER A 71 2.90 2.54 -20.30
CA SER A 71 2.18 1.37 -19.84
C SER A 71 2.26 1.21 -18.33
N TYR A 72 1.11 1.09 -17.67
CA TYR A 72 0.97 0.77 -16.25
C TYR A 72 1.62 1.79 -15.31
N THR A 73 1.64 3.06 -15.70
CA THR A 73 2.29 4.14 -14.92
C THR A 73 1.29 4.90 -14.07
N ALA A 74 1.75 5.53 -12.99
CA ALA A 74 0.90 6.40 -12.18
C ALA A 74 0.36 7.58 -13.00
N TYR A 75 1.15 8.12 -13.94
CA TYR A 75 0.79 9.24 -14.81
C TYR A 75 -0.44 8.99 -15.69
N ASN A 76 -0.82 7.72 -15.89
CA ASN A 76 -2.05 7.35 -16.60
C ASN A 76 -3.33 7.81 -15.89
N LEU A 77 -3.27 8.19 -14.61
CA LEU A 77 -4.40 8.79 -13.91
C LEU A 77 -4.79 10.18 -14.44
N THR A 78 -3.92 10.83 -15.23
CA THR A 78 -4.16 12.19 -15.72
C THR A 78 -5.23 12.22 -16.81
N GLY A 79 -6.20 13.13 -16.66
CA GLY A 79 -7.29 13.32 -17.60
C GLY A 79 -8.51 12.42 -17.36
N LYS A 80 -9.35 12.34 -18.40
CA LYS A 80 -10.61 11.57 -18.38
C LYS A 80 -10.32 10.07 -18.49
N PRO A 81 -11.21 9.20 -17.97
CA PRO A 81 -11.09 7.76 -18.16
C PRO A 81 -10.99 7.41 -19.65
N SER A 82 -10.06 6.52 -19.97
CA SER A 82 -9.76 6.08 -21.34
C SER A 82 -10.26 4.67 -21.63
N LYS A 83 -10.56 3.90 -20.58
CA LYS A 83 -10.93 2.48 -20.64
C LYS A 83 -12.23 2.16 -19.95
N PHE A 84 -12.56 2.84 -18.86
CA PHE A 84 -13.84 2.65 -18.21
C PHE A 84 -14.99 3.03 -19.19
N PRO A 85 -16.08 2.23 -19.29
CA PRO A 85 -16.53 1.18 -18.38
C PRO A 85 -16.07 -0.24 -18.74
N ASP A 86 -15.06 -0.43 -19.59
CA ASP A 86 -14.57 -1.76 -19.92
C ASP A 86 -13.78 -2.35 -18.76
N TYR A 87 -13.94 -3.67 -18.55
CA TYR A 87 -13.14 -4.44 -17.62
C TYR A 87 -11.96 -5.06 -18.33
N GLY A 88 -10.78 -5.02 -17.72
CA GLY A 88 -9.62 -5.71 -18.24
C GLY A 88 -8.30 -5.08 -17.83
N ASP A 89 -7.24 -5.80 -18.14
CA ASP A 89 -5.88 -5.35 -17.89
C ASP A 89 -5.37 -4.49 -19.05
N PHE A 90 -5.44 -3.18 -18.83
CA PHE A 90 -5.10 -2.18 -19.84
C PHE A 90 -3.77 -1.50 -19.51
N PRO A 91 -2.83 -1.43 -20.47
CA PRO A 91 -1.61 -0.63 -20.33
C PRO A 91 -1.88 0.83 -19.98
N GLN A 92 -3.05 1.37 -20.33
CA GLN A 92 -3.46 2.73 -20.03
C GLN A 92 -3.97 2.92 -18.59
N ALA A 93 -4.04 1.89 -17.76
CA ALA A 93 -4.38 2.02 -16.35
C ALA A 93 -3.12 2.29 -15.50
N PHE A 94 -3.30 2.83 -14.30
CA PHE A 94 -2.30 2.81 -13.24
C PHE A 94 -2.38 1.48 -12.49
N VAL A 95 -1.23 0.80 -12.36
CA VAL A 95 -1.07 -0.48 -11.66
C VAL A 95 0.13 -0.39 -10.71
N MET A 96 -0.04 -0.85 -9.47
CA MET A 96 1.02 -0.93 -8.45
C MET A 96 1.74 -2.29 -8.49
N LYS A 97 2.96 -2.39 -7.92
CA LYS A 97 3.71 -3.67 -7.90
C LYS A 97 3.14 -4.67 -6.87
N THR A 98 2.30 -4.21 -5.96
CA THR A 98 1.89 -4.95 -4.77
C THR A 98 0.46 -5.52 -4.95
N TYR A 99 0.31 -6.84 -5.09
CA TYR A 99 -0.95 -7.61 -5.04
C TYR A 99 -0.98 -8.97 -4.26
N GLY A 100 -2.00 -9.21 -3.42
CA GLY A 100 -2.10 -10.45 -2.62
C GLY A 100 -1.21 -10.46 -1.36
N ASN A 101 -0.67 -11.60 -0.96
CA ASN A 101 0.21 -11.73 0.22
C ASN A 101 1.63 -12.22 -0.10
N TRP A 102 1.93 -12.45 -1.38
CA TRP A 102 3.15 -13.13 -1.82
C TRP A 102 4.44 -12.42 -1.44
N TRP A 103 4.50 -11.08 -1.40
CA TRP A 103 5.69 -10.35 -0.92
C TRP A 103 5.95 -10.52 0.57
N LYS A 104 4.92 -10.78 1.40
CA LYS A 104 5.12 -11.02 2.84
C LYS A 104 5.82 -12.35 3.10
N GLU A 105 5.75 -13.22 2.09
CA GLU A 105 6.33 -14.55 2.09
C GLU A 105 7.62 -14.59 1.25
N SER A 106 8.07 -13.46 0.69
CA SER A 106 9.38 -13.42 0.00
C SER A 106 10.52 -13.59 1.00
N PRO A 107 11.61 -14.28 0.60
CA PRO A 107 12.87 -14.24 1.33
C PRO A 107 13.32 -12.81 1.63
N SER A 108 13.11 -11.89 0.68
CA SER A 108 13.43 -10.45 0.83
C SER A 108 12.46 -9.64 1.72
N TYR A 109 11.44 -10.26 2.32
CA TYR A 109 10.46 -9.53 3.12
C TYR A 109 11.07 -8.97 4.41
N SER A 110 10.86 -7.68 4.62
CA SER A 110 11.34 -6.95 5.77
C SER A 110 10.21 -6.77 6.80
N LEU A 111 10.37 -7.30 8.02
CA LEU A 111 9.36 -7.22 9.09
C LEU A 111 9.06 -5.77 9.49
N GLU A 112 7.79 -5.49 9.80
CA GLU A 112 7.35 -4.18 10.29
C GLU A 112 7.92 -3.87 11.69
N TYR A 113 8.37 -2.63 11.91
CA TYR A 113 8.82 -2.17 13.23
C TYR A 113 7.61 -1.67 14.03
N MET A 114 7.54 -1.99 15.32
CA MET A 114 6.39 -1.67 16.18
C MET A 114 5.04 -2.10 15.53
N PRO A 115 4.77 -3.40 15.33
CA PRO A 115 3.54 -3.86 14.71
C PRO A 115 2.27 -3.38 15.43
N GLN A 116 2.36 -3.02 16.71
CA GLN A 116 1.27 -2.39 17.46
C GLN A 116 0.89 -0.99 16.93
N ASN A 117 1.77 -0.30 16.20
CA ASN A 117 1.46 0.96 15.51
C ASN A 117 0.71 0.74 14.19
N THR A 118 0.64 -0.50 13.68
CA THR A 118 -0.04 -0.78 12.42
C THR A 118 -1.53 -0.49 12.57
N PRO A 119 -2.10 0.39 11.74
CA PRO A 119 -3.53 0.70 11.80
C PRO A 119 -4.34 -0.54 11.46
N LYS A 120 -5.58 -0.61 11.95
CA LYS A 120 -6.51 -1.72 11.68
C LYS A 120 -6.60 -2.04 10.18
N ILE A 121 -6.65 -1.00 9.35
CA ILE A 121 -6.59 -1.10 7.89
C ILE A 121 -5.19 -0.69 7.45
N ALA A 122 -4.34 -1.65 7.09
CA ALA A 122 -3.00 -1.34 6.59
C ALA A 122 -3.05 -0.62 5.23
N SER A 123 -2.03 0.17 4.92
CA SER A 123 -1.80 0.74 3.59
C SER A 123 -0.55 0.14 2.99
N ASN A 124 -0.69 -0.41 1.79
CA ASN A 124 0.41 -1.00 1.04
C ASN A 124 1.01 0.02 0.07
N ASP A 125 0.17 0.80 -0.60
CA ASP A 125 0.57 1.81 -1.57
C ASP A 125 -0.17 3.12 -1.40
N TYR A 126 0.34 4.18 -2.02
CA TYR A 126 -0.37 5.45 -2.19
C TYR A 126 -0.06 6.09 -3.54
N VAL A 127 -0.96 7.00 -3.95
CA VAL A 127 -0.72 7.99 -5.00
C VAL A 127 -1.23 9.35 -4.54
N ASP A 128 -0.44 10.38 -4.81
CA ASP A 128 -0.79 11.79 -4.61
C ASP A 128 -1.10 12.41 -5.97
N VAL A 129 -2.30 12.97 -6.09
CA VAL A 129 -2.81 13.55 -7.33
C VAL A 129 -3.24 14.99 -7.12
N ALA A 130 -2.97 15.83 -8.11
CA ALA A 130 -3.38 17.22 -8.15
C ALA A 130 -4.47 17.46 -9.20
N PHE A 131 -5.32 18.42 -8.91
CA PHE A 131 -6.40 18.90 -9.77
C PHE A 131 -6.15 20.38 -10.10
N GLU A 132 -6.73 20.86 -11.20
CA GLU A 132 -6.48 22.21 -11.71
C GLU A 132 -6.95 23.31 -10.74
N GLN A 133 -8.14 23.14 -10.15
CA GLN A 133 -8.78 24.16 -9.32
C GLN A 133 -8.94 23.69 -7.87
N LYS A 134 -8.61 24.57 -6.94
CA LYS A 134 -8.90 24.36 -5.51
C LYS A 134 -10.41 24.49 -5.27
N VAL A 135 -11.02 23.44 -4.74
CA VAL A 135 -12.46 23.38 -4.45
C VAL A 135 -12.74 22.84 -3.06
N TYR A 136 -13.93 23.07 -2.52
CA TYR A 136 -14.45 22.30 -1.41
C TYR A 136 -14.96 20.96 -1.96
N PRO A 137 -14.31 19.82 -1.67
CA PRO A 137 -14.68 18.54 -2.26
C PRO A 137 -16.09 18.14 -1.82
N PHE A 138 -16.92 17.80 -2.81
CA PHE A 138 -18.27 17.27 -2.63
C PHE A 138 -18.29 15.75 -2.88
N THR A 139 -17.65 15.29 -3.95
CA THR A 139 -17.48 13.86 -4.26
C THR A 139 -16.11 13.57 -4.84
N VAL A 140 -15.59 12.38 -4.55
CA VAL A 140 -14.42 11.80 -5.23
C VAL A 140 -14.85 10.46 -5.82
N SER A 141 -14.62 10.27 -7.12
CA SER A 141 -14.96 9.06 -7.86
C SER A 141 -13.69 8.47 -8.47
N ILE A 142 -13.43 7.19 -8.21
CA ILE A 142 -12.26 6.46 -8.71
C ILE A 142 -12.75 5.40 -9.70
N TYR A 143 -12.23 5.44 -10.92
CA TYR A 143 -12.61 4.53 -12.00
C TYR A 143 -11.68 3.33 -11.99
N GLU A 144 -12.16 2.20 -11.48
CA GLU A 144 -11.39 0.95 -11.34
C GLU A 144 -11.77 -0.01 -12.47
N THR A 145 -10.78 -0.44 -13.27
CA THR A 145 -10.99 -1.24 -14.50
C THR A 145 -10.53 -2.69 -14.36
N TYR A 146 -9.70 -3.00 -13.37
CA TYR A 146 -9.17 -4.35 -13.16
C TYR A 146 -9.00 -4.67 -11.68
N ASN A 147 -9.48 -5.84 -11.22
CA ASN A 147 -9.53 -6.27 -9.82
C ASN A 147 -9.85 -5.12 -8.82
N PRO A 148 -11.04 -4.50 -8.92
CA PRO A 148 -11.41 -3.37 -8.07
C PRO A 148 -11.51 -3.72 -6.59
N GLY A 149 -11.32 -2.70 -5.75
CA GLY A 149 -11.57 -2.77 -4.31
C GLY A 149 -10.35 -2.63 -3.41
N SER A 150 -9.22 -2.16 -3.95
CA SER A 150 -8.01 -1.91 -3.17
C SER A 150 -8.02 -0.57 -2.44
N VAL A 151 -8.83 0.40 -2.84
CA VAL A 151 -8.87 1.74 -2.21
C VAL A 151 -9.33 1.64 -0.77
N VAL A 152 -8.51 2.12 0.17
CA VAL A 152 -8.79 2.08 1.62
C VAL A 152 -8.84 3.44 2.29
N ARG A 153 -8.17 4.46 1.74
CA ARG A 153 -8.26 5.83 2.27
C ARG A 153 -8.21 6.89 1.19
N ILE A 154 -8.90 7.99 1.44
CA ILE A 154 -8.81 9.24 0.67
C ILE A 154 -8.49 10.37 1.65
N TRP A 155 -7.43 11.12 1.39
CA TRP A 155 -7.02 12.28 2.18
C TRP A 155 -7.04 13.54 1.32
N ALA A 156 -7.39 14.67 1.94
CA ALA A 156 -7.25 15.99 1.34
C ALA A 156 -6.14 16.78 2.01
N LYS A 157 -5.30 17.43 1.20
CA LYS A 157 -4.26 18.33 1.69
C LYS A 157 -4.81 19.75 1.83
N ASN A 158 -4.57 20.39 2.97
CA ASN A 158 -4.87 21.80 3.16
C ASN A 158 -3.69 22.68 2.73
N ASP A 159 -3.67 23.08 1.47
CA ASP A 159 -2.61 23.94 0.90
C ASP A 159 -2.64 25.38 1.45
N ALA A 160 -3.74 25.82 2.08
CA ALA A 160 -3.83 27.15 2.69
C ALA A 160 -3.24 27.20 4.11
N SER A 161 -3.00 26.04 4.74
CA SER A 161 -2.44 25.99 6.08
C SER A 161 -0.91 26.12 6.06
N VAL A 162 -0.36 26.97 6.92
CA VAL A 162 1.10 27.10 7.13
C VAL A 162 1.74 25.74 7.48
N LYS A 163 0.98 24.85 8.12
CA LYS A 163 1.40 23.50 8.50
C LYS A 163 1.09 22.40 7.46
N LYS A 164 0.58 22.76 6.26
CA LYS A 164 0.21 21.85 5.15
C LYS A 164 -0.47 20.56 5.63
N LYS A 165 -1.52 20.71 6.44
CA LYS A 165 -2.17 19.60 7.17
C LYS A 165 -2.99 18.70 6.23
N TRP A 166 -2.84 17.39 6.41
CA TRP A 166 -3.69 16.39 5.76
C TRP A 166 -4.94 16.09 6.61
N THR A 167 -6.09 15.95 5.94
CA THR A 167 -7.36 15.57 6.56
C THR A 167 -7.92 14.32 5.90
N LEU A 168 -8.22 13.30 6.70
CA LEU A 168 -8.86 12.07 6.22
C LEU A 168 -10.29 12.39 5.79
N LEU A 169 -10.60 12.10 4.52
CA LEU A 169 -11.93 12.26 3.94
C LEU A 169 -12.75 10.97 4.07
N TRP A 170 -12.12 9.82 3.86
CA TRP A 170 -12.79 8.53 3.90
C TRP A 170 -11.80 7.41 4.25
N GLU A 171 -12.27 6.38 4.97
CA GLU A 171 -11.55 5.15 5.28
C GLU A 171 -12.50 3.95 5.19
N GLY A 172 -12.03 2.84 4.62
CA GLY A 172 -12.78 1.58 4.55
C GLY A 172 -11.88 0.37 4.33
N GLU A 173 -12.40 -0.82 4.63
CA GLU A 173 -11.70 -2.09 4.42
C GLU A 173 -11.57 -2.39 2.91
N PRO A 174 -10.50 -3.06 2.46
CA PRO A 174 -10.43 -3.55 1.09
C PRO A 174 -11.55 -4.57 0.85
N VAL A 175 -12.04 -4.65 -0.39
CA VAL A 175 -13.17 -5.49 -0.80
C VAL A 175 -12.81 -6.25 -2.06
N ASN A 176 -13.18 -7.53 -2.17
CA ASN A 176 -13.13 -8.23 -3.45
C ASN A 176 -14.45 -8.00 -4.19
N VAL A 177 -14.41 -7.23 -5.28
CA VAL A 177 -15.59 -6.89 -6.09
C VAL A 177 -15.85 -7.91 -7.20
N GLY A 178 -14.90 -8.81 -7.47
CA GLY A 178 -14.92 -9.72 -8.60
C GLY A 178 -14.46 -9.07 -9.91
N HIS A 179 -14.68 -9.77 -11.01
CA HIS A 179 -14.20 -9.40 -12.35
C HIS A 179 -15.14 -8.45 -13.09
N VAL A 180 -15.45 -7.30 -12.47
CA VAL A 180 -16.29 -6.24 -13.05
C VAL A 180 -15.66 -4.88 -12.83
N PRO A 181 -15.79 -3.91 -13.75
CA PRO A 181 -15.28 -2.57 -13.54
C PRO A 181 -16.22 -1.81 -12.60
N ARG A 182 -15.72 -0.81 -11.86
CA ARG A 182 -16.60 0.04 -11.04
C ARG A 182 -16.13 1.48 -10.97
N MET A 183 -17.11 2.37 -10.84
CA MET A 183 -16.88 3.73 -10.38
C MET A 183 -17.08 3.76 -8.86
N PHE A 184 -15.99 3.83 -8.11
CA PHE A 184 -16.01 3.87 -6.66
C PHE A 184 -16.12 5.31 -6.15
N SER A 185 -17.28 5.65 -5.57
CA SER A 185 -17.59 7.01 -5.09
C SER A 185 -18.06 6.98 -3.63
N PRO A 186 -17.17 6.76 -2.66
CA PRO A 186 -17.56 6.67 -1.26
C PRO A 186 -18.05 8.04 -0.71
N PRO A 187 -18.89 8.04 0.33
CA PRO A 187 -19.23 9.28 1.02
C PRO A 187 -17.99 9.86 1.71
N ILE A 188 -17.62 11.09 1.33
CA ILE A 188 -16.47 11.79 1.90
C ILE A 188 -16.89 12.75 3.01
N LYS A 189 -16.02 12.92 4.01
CA LYS A 189 -16.17 13.92 5.06
C LYS A 189 -16.15 15.34 4.46
N ILE A 190 -17.15 16.15 4.79
CA ILE A 190 -17.17 17.57 4.44
C ILE A 190 -16.04 18.30 5.18
N ILE A 191 -15.25 19.07 4.44
CA ILE A 191 -14.16 19.89 4.96
C ILE A 191 -14.43 21.37 4.75
N ASN A 192 -13.84 22.20 5.61
CA ASN A 192 -14.03 23.66 5.63
C ASN A 192 -12.87 24.42 4.95
N PHE A 193 -12.10 23.75 4.09
CA PHE A 193 -11.03 24.37 3.31
C PHE A 193 -11.08 23.86 1.88
N LYS A 194 -10.61 24.67 0.94
CA LYS A 194 -10.41 24.24 -0.45
C LYS A 194 -9.16 23.38 -0.58
N THR A 195 -9.23 22.35 -1.40
CA THR A 195 -8.09 21.53 -1.77
C THR A 195 -8.05 21.31 -3.27
N SER A 196 -6.85 21.13 -3.81
CA SER A 196 -6.62 20.63 -5.16
C SER A 196 -5.72 19.40 -5.14
N VAL A 197 -5.45 18.81 -3.96
CA VAL A 197 -4.52 17.69 -3.82
C VAL A 197 -5.13 16.61 -2.94
N LEU A 198 -5.21 15.41 -3.49
CA LEU A 198 -5.68 14.22 -2.79
C LEU A 198 -4.56 13.18 -2.68
N ARG A 199 -4.54 12.44 -1.57
CA ARG A 199 -3.81 11.17 -1.47
C ARG A 199 -4.82 10.04 -1.43
N ILE A 200 -4.60 9.02 -2.26
CA ILE A 200 -5.37 7.78 -2.26
C ILE A 200 -4.45 6.66 -1.80
N GLU A 201 -4.87 5.89 -0.80
CA GLU A 201 -4.11 4.76 -0.27
C GLU A 201 -4.79 3.43 -0.63
N PHE A 202 -3.97 2.41 -0.86
CA PHE A 202 -4.41 1.11 -1.36
C PHE A 202 -3.97 -0.04 -0.44
N ASN A 203 -4.82 -1.05 -0.32
CA ASN A 203 -4.54 -2.31 0.34
C ASN A 203 -5.01 -3.47 -0.55
N HIS A 204 -4.07 -4.33 -0.93
CA HIS A 204 -4.33 -5.40 -1.89
C HIS A 204 -4.53 -6.77 -1.24
N SER A 205 -4.65 -6.83 0.10
CA SER A 205 -4.68 -8.09 0.86
C SER A 205 -5.87 -9.00 0.58
N LYS A 206 -6.98 -8.46 0.08
CA LYS A 206 -8.18 -9.23 -0.32
C LYS A 206 -8.30 -9.46 -1.83
N LEU A 207 -7.34 -8.96 -2.59
CA LEU A 207 -7.33 -9.08 -4.04
C LEU A 207 -6.34 -10.16 -4.44
N GLU A 208 -6.77 -11.03 -5.35
CA GLU A 208 -5.92 -12.13 -5.78
C GLU A 208 -4.84 -11.72 -6.78
N TYR A 209 -4.94 -10.52 -7.35
CA TYR A 209 -4.05 -9.97 -8.36
C TYR A 209 -4.09 -8.42 -8.34
N TYR A 210 -3.25 -7.74 -9.13
CA TYR A 210 -3.12 -6.28 -9.05
C TYR A 210 -4.36 -5.54 -9.53
N THR A 211 -4.56 -4.34 -8.97
CA THR A 211 -5.65 -3.43 -9.35
C THR A 211 -5.23 -2.50 -10.47
N GLY A 212 -6.14 -2.23 -11.39
CA GLY A 212 -6.03 -1.20 -12.43
C GLY A 212 -6.96 -0.02 -12.14
N ILE A 213 -6.41 1.18 -12.12
CA ILE A 213 -7.13 2.45 -11.96
C ILE A 213 -7.00 3.27 -13.24
N ASP A 214 -8.11 3.65 -13.86
CA ASP A 214 -8.12 4.39 -15.14
C ASP A 214 -8.16 5.91 -14.93
N ALA A 215 -8.94 6.40 -13.96
CA ALA A 215 -9.01 7.83 -13.69
C ALA A 215 -9.50 8.14 -12.27
N VAL A 216 -9.34 9.39 -11.85
CA VAL A 216 -9.94 9.94 -10.63
C VAL A 216 -10.63 11.27 -10.96
N LEU A 217 -11.87 11.39 -10.53
CA LEU A 217 -12.70 12.58 -10.66
C LEU A 217 -12.96 13.19 -9.29
N MET A 218 -12.77 14.50 -9.18
CA MET A 218 -13.23 15.29 -8.03
C MET A 218 -14.30 16.27 -8.49
N VAL A 219 -15.43 16.27 -7.79
CA VAL A 219 -16.45 17.31 -7.91
C VAL A 219 -16.43 18.11 -6.63
N GLY A 220 -16.42 19.43 -6.72
CA GLY A 220 -16.47 20.30 -5.56
C GLY A 220 -17.07 21.66 -5.88
N THR A 221 -17.12 22.55 -4.89
CA THR A 221 -17.74 23.86 -5.03
C THR A 221 -16.73 24.99 -4.81
N GLY A 222 -17.03 26.16 -5.39
CA GLY A 222 -16.25 27.38 -5.17
C GLY A 222 -16.44 27.99 -3.78
N GLN A 223 -17.55 27.71 -3.13
CA GLN A 223 -17.91 28.16 -1.77
C GLN A 223 -18.00 26.99 -0.80
N PRO A 224 -17.80 27.21 0.52
CA PRO A 224 -17.99 26.15 1.51
C PRO A 224 -19.37 25.53 1.37
N ILE A 225 -19.45 24.21 1.47
CA ILE A 225 -20.73 23.50 1.50
C ILE A 225 -21.39 23.84 2.85
N ARG A 226 -22.22 24.88 2.87
CA ARG A 226 -23.06 25.22 4.02
C ARG A 226 -24.21 24.22 4.09
N THR A 227 -24.12 23.26 4.99
CA THR A 227 -25.32 22.51 5.37
C THR A 227 -26.19 23.45 6.22
N ASN A 228 -27.07 24.23 5.60
CA ASN A 228 -28.25 24.79 6.29
C ASN A 228 -29.25 23.65 6.57
N ILE A 229 -28.79 22.64 7.29
CA ILE A 229 -29.66 21.73 8.00
C ILE A 229 -29.55 22.22 9.44
N SER A 230 -30.49 23.07 9.85
CA SER A 230 -30.89 23.08 11.25
C SER A 230 -31.06 21.62 11.68
N ASN A 231 -30.62 21.27 12.89
CA ASN A 231 -30.80 19.95 13.50
C ASN A 231 -32.30 19.56 13.71
N SER A 232 -33.21 19.99 12.83
CA SER A 232 -34.65 19.72 12.83
C SER A 232 -35.15 18.90 11.63
N SER A 233 -34.30 18.52 10.66
CA SER A 233 -34.79 17.87 9.42
C SER A 233 -33.99 16.62 9.00
N PHE A 234 -33.78 15.68 9.92
CA PHE A 234 -33.76 14.24 9.60
C PHE A 234 -34.94 13.58 10.34
N LYS A 235 -36.16 13.73 9.81
CA LYS A 235 -37.21 12.74 10.03
C LYS A 235 -37.21 11.80 8.84
N PHE A 236 -36.86 10.55 9.11
CA PHE A 236 -37.24 9.41 8.31
C PHE A 236 -38.75 9.45 8.00
N LEU A 237 -39.12 8.90 6.85
CA LEU A 237 -40.47 8.55 6.42
C LEU A 237 -41.44 8.36 7.60
N ASN A 238 -42.31 9.33 7.79
CA ASN A 238 -43.61 9.16 8.41
C ASN A 238 -44.62 9.93 7.54
N SER A 239 -45.36 9.18 6.75
CA SER A 239 -46.68 9.52 6.22
C SER A 239 -47.45 8.21 6.21
N ASN A 240 -48.69 8.09 6.66
CA ASN A 240 -49.65 8.94 7.36
C ASN A 240 -50.49 7.93 8.17
N VAL A 241 -50.87 8.20 9.41
CA VAL A 241 -52.23 7.87 9.88
C VAL A 241 -52.61 8.87 10.95
N ASP A 242 -53.76 9.51 10.72
CA ASP A 242 -54.50 10.38 11.61
C ASP A 242 -54.68 9.79 13.01
N GLU A 243 -54.65 10.68 14.00
CA GLU A 243 -55.30 10.43 15.28
C GLU A 243 -56.82 10.34 15.05
N ASN A 244 -57.34 9.11 14.97
CA ASN A 244 -58.67 8.83 15.50
C ASN A 244 -58.62 7.52 16.29
N LYS A 245 -59.12 7.63 17.52
CA LYS A 245 -59.37 6.54 18.45
C LYS A 245 -60.15 5.43 17.76
N ASP A 246 -59.60 4.22 17.73
CA ASP A 246 -60.13 3.08 18.49
C ASP A 246 -59.36 1.80 18.14
N GLY A 247 -59.13 0.98 19.17
CA GLY A 247 -59.06 -0.47 18.99
C GLY A 247 -57.66 -1.09 18.84
N SER A 248 -57.26 -1.72 19.94
CA SER A 248 -56.52 -2.99 20.00
C SER A 248 -54.99 -3.00 19.87
N GLY A 249 -54.36 -3.04 21.05
CA GLY A 249 -53.53 -4.18 21.41
C GLY A 249 -52.04 -4.15 21.00
N PRO A 250 -51.17 -4.82 21.77
CA PRO A 250 -49.81 -4.37 22.01
C PRO A 250 -48.78 -5.13 21.16
N ILE A 251 -47.79 -4.44 20.61
CA ILE A 251 -46.49 -5.06 20.36
C ILE A 251 -45.62 -4.79 21.59
N ILE A 252 -45.59 -5.84 22.41
CA ILE A 252 -44.87 -5.97 23.67
C ILE A 252 -43.37 -5.82 23.40
N LEU A 253 -42.78 -4.71 23.83
CA LEU A 253 -41.38 -4.75 24.22
C LEU A 253 -41.28 -5.63 25.47
N GLY A 254 -40.50 -6.71 25.38
CA GLY A 254 -40.29 -7.65 26.48
C GLY A 254 -39.87 -6.93 27.77
N LYS A 255 -40.37 -7.42 28.91
CA LYS A 255 -40.17 -6.86 30.26
C LYS A 255 -38.71 -6.54 30.61
N ILE A 256 -37.75 -7.20 29.95
CA ILE A 256 -36.32 -6.96 30.11
C ILE A 256 -35.94 -5.54 29.65
N THR A 257 -36.43 -5.07 28.51
CA THR A 257 -36.04 -3.75 27.97
C THR A 257 -36.63 -2.59 28.78
N GLN A 258 -37.84 -2.77 29.32
CA GLN A 258 -38.45 -1.79 30.23
C GLN A 258 -37.80 -1.77 31.62
N GLN A 259 -37.26 -2.89 32.11
CA GLN A 259 -36.47 -2.91 33.35
C GLN A 259 -35.07 -2.30 33.15
N VAL A 260 -34.45 -2.46 31.98
CA VAL A 260 -33.13 -1.86 31.66
C VAL A 260 -33.20 -0.33 31.64
N MET A 261 -34.27 0.25 31.08
CA MET A 261 -34.42 1.72 31.02
C MET A 261 -34.82 2.35 32.36
N LYS A 262 -35.45 1.61 33.26
CA LYS A 262 -35.83 2.12 34.61
C LYS A 262 -34.67 2.17 35.60
N LEU A 263 -33.54 1.51 35.31
CA LEU A 263 -32.41 1.33 36.24
C LEU A 263 -31.18 2.21 35.95
N ASN A 264 -31.25 3.16 35.00
CA ASN A 264 -30.18 4.15 34.74
C ASN A 264 -28.75 3.56 34.60
N LEU A 265 -28.59 2.48 33.83
CA LEU A 265 -27.30 1.81 33.58
C LEU A 265 -26.47 2.48 32.45
N HIS A 266 -26.16 3.78 32.59
CA HIS A 266 -25.16 4.45 31.75
C HIS A 266 -23.78 4.60 32.43
N ASN A 267 -23.48 3.77 33.43
CA ASN A 267 -22.13 3.67 33.97
C ASN A 267 -21.75 2.20 34.20
N ILE A 268 -20.97 1.63 33.28
CA ILE A 268 -20.16 0.43 33.54
C ILE A 268 -18.69 0.75 33.15
N PRO A 269 -17.71 0.44 34.02
CA PRO A 269 -16.29 0.72 33.79
C PRO A 269 -15.63 -0.07 32.64
N ARG A 270 -14.46 0.42 32.23
CA ARG A 270 -13.52 -0.18 31.27
C ARG A 270 -13.00 -1.56 31.75
N THR A 271 -13.69 -2.65 31.45
CA THR A 271 -13.13 -4.01 31.46
C THR A 271 -13.76 -4.84 30.33
N ALA A 272 -13.28 -4.67 29.10
CA ALA A 272 -13.70 -5.52 27.97
C ALA A 272 -12.61 -5.73 26.90
N TYR A 273 -11.34 -5.56 27.25
CA TYR A 273 -10.22 -6.04 26.42
C TYR A 273 -9.28 -6.83 27.31
N ASN A 274 -9.49 -8.14 27.39
CA ASN A 274 -8.47 -9.19 27.49
C ASN A 274 -9.12 -10.54 27.87
N ASN A 275 -9.27 -11.41 26.88
CA ASN A 275 -8.72 -12.76 26.97
C ASN A 275 -7.76 -12.80 25.77
N LEU A 276 -6.41 -12.75 25.83
CA LEU A 276 -5.44 -13.30 26.81
C LEU A 276 -5.85 -14.68 27.33
N SER A 277 -6.30 -15.52 26.41
CA SER A 277 -6.56 -16.94 26.62
C SER A 277 -5.24 -17.73 26.70
N GLN A 278 -4.50 -17.59 27.80
CA GLN A 278 -3.58 -18.61 28.36
C GLN A 278 -2.75 -18.08 29.56
N LEU A 279 -3.40 -17.51 30.56
CA LEU A 279 -2.89 -17.59 31.94
C LEU A 279 -3.74 -18.66 32.62
N GLN A 280 -3.14 -19.82 32.93
CA GLN A 280 -3.89 -20.97 33.42
C GLN A 280 -4.57 -20.66 34.76
N LYS A 281 -5.76 -21.24 34.96
CA LYS A 281 -6.63 -21.04 36.15
C LYS A 281 -5.92 -21.29 37.48
N THR A 282 -4.88 -22.12 37.48
CA THR A 282 -4.04 -22.47 38.64
C THR A 282 -3.08 -21.35 39.04
N ASP A 283 -2.53 -20.59 38.09
CA ASP A 283 -1.58 -19.50 38.37
C ASP A 283 -2.29 -18.26 38.95
N LEU A 284 -3.49 -17.95 38.46
CA LEU A 284 -4.29 -16.84 38.98
C LEU A 284 -4.78 -17.12 40.41
N GLN A 285 -5.13 -18.38 40.71
CA GLN A 285 -5.54 -18.79 42.05
C GLN A 285 -4.37 -18.78 43.04
N ALA A 286 -3.16 -19.17 42.61
CA ALA A 286 -1.95 -19.06 43.42
C ALA A 286 -1.61 -17.59 43.74
N ILE A 287 -1.67 -16.70 42.74
CA ILE A 287 -1.44 -15.25 42.92
C ILE A 287 -2.53 -14.62 43.82
N VAL A 288 -3.81 -14.98 43.63
CA VAL A 288 -4.91 -14.50 44.47
C VAL A 288 -4.78 -15.00 45.92
N ALA A 289 -4.35 -16.24 46.13
CA ALA A 289 -4.09 -16.77 47.46
C ALA A 289 -2.90 -16.06 48.14
N GLU A 290 -1.84 -15.73 47.38
CA GLU A 290 -0.69 -14.98 47.89
C GLU A 290 -1.04 -13.53 48.24
N PHE A 291 -1.87 -12.88 47.41
CA PHE A 291 -2.42 -11.54 47.67
C PHE A 291 -3.36 -11.52 48.88
N GLN A 292 -4.19 -12.55 49.07
CA GLN A 292 -5.06 -12.68 50.25
C GLN A 292 -4.25 -12.94 51.53
N LYS A 293 -3.20 -13.75 51.47
CA LYS A 293 -2.27 -13.97 52.59
C LYS A 293 -1.55 -12.70 53.01
N LYS A 294 -1.14 -11.85 52.05
CA LYS A 294 -0.54 -10.54 52.33
C LYS A 294 -1.57 -9.52 52.81
N LYS A 295 -2.80 -9.51 52.29
CA LYS A 295 -3.87 -8.59 52.70
C LYS A 295 -4.18 -8.67 54.20
N ASN A 296 -4.28 -9.87 54.77
CA ASN A 296 -4.58 -10.05 56.20
C ASN A 296 -3.45 -9.58 57.12
N SER A 297 -2.20 -9.50 56.62
CA SER A 297 -1.07 -8.96 57.36
C SER A 297 -1.08 -7.42 57.45
N PHE A 298 -1.88 -6.73 56.63
CA PHE A 298 -1.90 -5.26 56.52
C PHE A 298 -3.18 -4.61 57.05
N GLU A 299 -4.22 -5.37 57.38
CA GLU A 299 -5.43 -4.84 58.06
C GLU A 299 -5.14 -4.30 59.48
N ASN A 300 -3.94 -4.56 60.02
CA ASN A 300 -3.48 -4.01 61.30
C ASN A 300 -2.52 -2.80 61.19
N GLY A 301 -2.24 -2.30 59.98
CA GLY A 301 -1.32 -1.17 59.77
C GLY A 301 -1.95 -0.05 58.95
N LYS A 302 -2.26 1.09 59.60
CA LYS A 302 -2.74 2.31 58.94
C LYS A 302 -1.71 2.82 57.91
N CYS A 303 -2.15 3.04 56.68
CA CYS A 303 -1.41 3.84 55.69
C CYS A 303 -2.24 5.04 55.23
N GLU A 304 -1.83 6.24 55.65
CA GLU A 304 -2.26 7.53 55.12
C GLU A 304 -1.31 7.96 53.99
N GLY A 305 -1.83 8.27 52.79
CA GLY A 305 -1.06 8.97 51.75
C GLY A 305 -1.41 8.61 50.30
N ASN A 306 -1.95 9.57 49.55
CA ASN A 306 -2.00 9.69 48.07
C ASN A 306 -1.49 8.48 47.22
N TYR A 307 -2.38 7.57 46.80
CA TYR A 307 -1.98 6.40 45.98
C TYR A 307 -2.38 6.50 44.50
N ASN A 308 -1.38 6.35 43.63
CA ASN A 308 -1.46 6.17 42.17
C ASN A 308 -2.04 4.79 41.74
N GLY A 309 -3.06 4.27 42.43
CA GLY A 309 -3.54 2.88 42.24
C GLY A 309 -2.44 1.83 42.49
N TYR A 310 -2.67 0.53 42.20
CA TYR A 310 -1.70 -0.55 42.49
C TYR A 310 -0.47 -0.59 41.55
N PHE A 311 -0.38 0.27 40.53
CA PHE A 311 0.77 0.28 39.62
C PHE A 311 2.08 0.69 40.29
N HIS A 312 2.03 1.47 41.37
CA HIS A 312 3.24 1.78 42.17
C HIS A 312 3.85 0.55 42.86
N CYS A 313 3.11 -0.56 42.94
CA CYS A 313 3.59 -1.82 43.51
C CYS A 313 4.33 -2.68 42.48
N LEU A 314 4.24 -2.35 41.18
CA LEU A 314 4.91 -3.09 40.11
C LEU A 314 6.32 -2.52 39.88
N PRO A 315 7.34 -3.37 39.62
CA PRO A 315 8.64 -2.90 39.15
C PRO A 315 8.53 -2.13 37.83
N ASN A 316 9.37 -1.12 37.63
CA ASN A 316 9.38 -0.29 36.43
C ASN A 316 9.52 -1.11 35.15
N GLU A 317 10.34 -2.17 35.20
CA GLU A 317 10.59 -3.09 34.08
C GLU A 317 9.30 -3.80 33.65
N THR A 318 8.45 -4.16 34.63
CA THR A 318 7.15 -4.78 34.34
C THR A 318 6.22 -3.78 33.67
N ILE A 319 6.19 -2.54 34.15
CA ILE A 319 5.39 -1.46 33.56
C ILE A 319 5.89 -1.13 32.15
N LEU A 320 7.21 -1.00 31.95
CA LEU A 320 7.82 -0.80 30.64
C LEU A 320 7.49 -1.94 29.68
N LYS A 321 7.50 -3.19 30.15
CA LYS A 321 7.08 -4.32 29.33
C LYS A 321 5.62 -4.21 28.90
N ILE A 322 4.72 -3.79 29.80
CA ILE A 322 3.32 -3.52 29.46
C ILE A 322 3.22 -2.39 28.43
N LEU A 323 3.91 -1.27 28.68
CA LEU A 323 3.95 -0.12 27.78
C LEU A 323 4.50 -0.47 26.39
N SER A 324 5.43 -1.43 26.29
CA SER A 324 6.00 -1.87 25.00
C SER A 324 4.98 -2.47 24.03
N TYR A 325 3.81 -2.91 24.52
CA TYR A 325 2.71 -3.39 23.68
C TYR A 325 1.78 -2.29 23.18
N LEU A 326 1.96 -1.05 23.66
CA LEU A 326 1.12 0.08 23.29
C LEU A 326 1.66 0.79 22.05
N ASP A 327 0.74 1.27 21.22
CA ASP A 327 1.07 2.16 20.11
C ASP A 327 1.51 3.54 20.62
N LEU A 328 2.16 4.33 19.75
CA LEU A 328 2.63 5.66 20.12
C LEU A 328 1.51 6.60 20.60
N SER A 329 0.30 6.43 20.07
CA SER A 329 -0.88 7.21 20.48
C SER A 329 -1.29 6.89 21.92
N SER A 330 -1.34 5.60 22.29
CA SER A 330 -1.69 5.13 23.62
C SER A 330 -0.59 5.42 24.63
N LEU A 331 0.69 5.31 24.24
CA LEU A 331 1.83 5.74 25.06
C LEU A 331 1.73 7.23 25.41
N ARG A 332 1.35 8.07 24.44
CA ARG A 332 1.11 9.50 24.68
C ARG A 332 -0.02 9.71 25.69
N CYS A 333 -1.10 8.94 25.62
CA CYS A 333 -2.18 9.01 26.61
C CYS A 333 -1.71 8.56 28.00
N CYS A 334 -0.91 7.48 28.08
CA CYS A 334 -0.34 6.99 29.34
C CYS A 334 0.59 8.02 29.99
N ALA A 335 1.38 8.73 29.19
CA ALA A 335 2.26 9.80 29.67
C ALA A 335 1.52 10.96 30.35
N GLN A 336 0.20 11.11 30.14
CA GLN A 336 -0.62 12.15 30.75
C GLN A 336 -1.22 11.76 32.10
N LEU A 337 -1.04 10.52 32.55
CA LEU A 337 -1.67 10.01 33.78
C LEU A 337 -1.02 10.61 35.04
N ASN A 338 0.31 10.52 35.17
CA ASN A 338 1.08 11.06 36.29
C ASN A 338 2.57 11.17 35.93
N ARG A 339 3.37 11.77 36.83
CA ARG A 339 4.83 11.97 36.62
C ARG A 339 5.61 10.66 36.44
N HIS A 340 5.20 9.59 37.11
CA HIS A 340 5.85 8.29 37.00
C HIS A 340 5.64 7.67 35.61
N PHE A 341 4.39 7.62 35.14
CA PHE A 341 4.07 7.17 33.78
C PHE A 341 4.64 8.09 32.70
N LEU A 342 4.70 9.41 32.94
CA LEU A 342 5.39 10.34 32.05
C LEU A 342 6.87 9.97 31.90
N SER A 343 7.54 9.64 33.01
CA SER A 343 8.93 9.19 32.99
C SER A 343 9.08 7.88 32.20
N LEU A 344 8.26 6.88 32.51
CA LEU A 344 8.35 5.56 31.87
C LEU A 344 7.97 5.60 30.37
N CYS A 345 6.98 6.40 29.98
CA CYS A 345 6.62 6.56 28.57
C CYS A 345 7.68 7.35 27.77
N ASN A 346 8.64 7.98 28.43
CA ASN A 346 9.77 8.64 27.78
C ASN A 346 11.06 7.80 27.83
N ASP A 347 10.98 6.59 28.39
CA ASP A 347 12.12 5.69 28.50
C ASP A 347 12.58 5.20 27.13
N SER A 348 13.89 5.22 26.88
CA SER A 348 14.46 4.89 25.58
C SER A 348 14.31 3.43 25.17
N PHE A 349 14.07 2.51 26.12
CA PHE A 349 13.81 1.11 25.79
C PHE A 349 12.55 0.92 24.94
N LEU A 350 11.55 1.79 25.08
CA LEU A 350 10.32 1.75 24.30
C LEU A 350 10.51 2.20 22.83
N TYR A 351 11.64 2.84 22.52
CA TYR A 351 11.92 3.46 21.22
C TYR A 351 13.14 2.86 20.51
N THR A 352 13.59 1.67 20.95
CA THR A 352 14.66 0.91 20.26
C THR A 352 14.27 0.54 18.83
N ARG A 353 12.96 0.36 18.58
CA ARG A 353 12.37 0.18 17.26
C ARG A 353 11.28 1.23 17.10
N LEU A 354 11.33 2.00 16.02
CA LEU A 354 10.43 3.12 15.81
C LEU A 354 9.96 3.15 14.36
N SER A 355 8.69 2.81 14.14
CA SER A 355 8.00 3.12 12.87
C SER A 355 7.07 4.30 13.05
N LEU A 356 7.31 5.32 12.23
CA LEU A 356 6.52 6.54 12.12
C LEU A 356 5.71 6.60 10.82
N ARG A 357 5.89 5.63 9.91
CA ARG A 357 5.15 5.50 8.64
C ARG A 357 3.62 5.57 8.83
N PRO A 358 2.98 4.89 9.81
CA PRO A 358 1.53 5.03 10.03
C PRO A 358 1.07 6.46 10.36
N TYR A 359 2.00 7.29 10.83
CA TYR A 359 1.76 8.67 11.24
C TYR A 359 2.28 9.68 10.21
N TRP A 360 2.61 9.26 8.99
CA TRP A 360 3.25 10.07 7.94
C TRP A 360 2.63 11.47 7.78
N SER A 361 1.30 11.57 7.90
CA SER A 361 0.52 12.80 7.74
C SER A 361 0.64 13.79 8.91
N LYS A 362 1.29 13.39 10.01
CA LYS A 362 1.41 14.15 11.26
C LYS A 362 2.86 14.44 11.66
N ILE A 363 3.84 13.72 11.11
CA ILE A 363 5.24 13.88 11.51
C ILE A 363 5.84 15.11 10.85
N THR A 364 6.29 16.03 11.69
CA THR A 364 7.00 17.25 11.31
C THR A 364 8.40 17.30 11.90
N ASP A 365 9.20 18.28 11.50
CA ASP A 365 10.50 18.59 12.13
C ASP A 365 10.41 18.68 13.67
N ASP A 366 9.44 19.43 14.20
CA ASP A 366 9.23 19.54 15.65
C ASP A 366 8.89 18.20 16.31
N ALA A 367 8.03 17.41 15.66
CA ALA A 367 7.66 16.10 16.16
C ALA A 367 8.86 15.15 16.20
N LEU A 368 9.68 15.16 15.15
CA LEU A 368 10.89 14.35 15.05
C LEU A 368 11.91 14.75 16.12
N MET A 369 12.18 16.05 16.30
CA MET A 369 13.11 16.53 17.32
C MET A 369 12.63 16.25 18.75
N SER A 370 11.32 16.19 18.98
CA SER A 370 10.78 15.82 20.30
C SER A 370 11.10 14.37 20.70
N LEU A 371 11.39 13.50 19.71
CA LEU A 371 11.74 12.10 19.93
C LEU A 371 13.21 11.89 20.23
N THR A 372 14.09 12.85 19.91
CA THR A 372 15.55 12.71 20.08
C THR A 372 15.92 12.22 21.48
N LYS A 373 15.37 12.83 22.55
CA LYS A 373 15.67 12.44 23.94
C LYS A 373 15.16 11.04 24.31
N LYS A 374 14.13 10.55 23.61
CA LYS A 374 13.52 9.24 23.85
C LYS A 374 14.16 8.13 23.02
N SER A 375 14.94 8.47 22.01
CA SER A 375 15.44 7.52 21.02
C SER A 375 16.94 7.21 21.19
N GLN A 376 17.50 7.33 22.40
CA GLN A 376 18.95 7.25 22.62
C GLN A 376 19.55 5.86 22.32
N TYR A 377 18.73 4.81 22.32
CA TYR A 377 19.11 3.44 21.96
C TYR A 377 18.40 2.95 20.68
N LEU A 378 18.07 3.87 19.77
CA LEU A 378 17.36 3.54 18.54
C LEU A 378 18.22 2.63 17.64
N GLN A 379 17.64 1.47 17.29
CA GLN A 379 18.25 0.46 16.43
C GLN A 379 17.54 0.33 15.09
N GLN A 380 16.21 0.50 15.06
CA GLN A 380 15.41 0.36 13.84
C GLN A 380 14.51 1.57 13.64
N LEU A 381 14.64 2.25 12.52
CA LEU A 381 13.87 3.45 12.18
C LEU A 381 13.16 3.29 10.84
N ASP A 382 11.85 3.49 10.84
CA ASP A 382 11.05 3.59 9.61
C ASP A 382 10.31 4.92 9.55
N LEU A 383 10.74 5.77 8.62
CA LEU A 383 10.14 7.06 8.26
C LEU A 383 9.54 7.01 6.85
N SER A 384 9.31 5.82 6.28
CA SER A 384 8.74 5.69 4.94
C SER A 384 7.47 6.53 4.81
N TRP A 385 7.37 7.26 3.69
CA TRP A 385 6.27 8.17 3.33
C TRP A 385 6.14 9.43 4.20
N CYS A 386 7.00 9.62 5.21
CA CYS A 386 7.04 10.82 6.03
C CYS A 386 7.74 11.97 5.30
N GLY A 387 7.49 13.19 5.77
CA GLY A 387 8.28 14.37 5.39
C GLY A 387 8.00 14.98 4.02
N SER A 388 7.14 14.36 3.20
CA SER A 388 6.67 14.95 1.94
C SER A 388 6.06 16.33 2.18
N TYR A 389 6.16 17.20 1.16
CA TYR A 389 5.63 18.57 1.18
C TYR A 389 6.25 19.47 2.27
N ASP A 390 7.55 19.31 2.53
CA ASP A 390 8.35 20.09 3.49
C ASP A 390 7.93 19.91 4.96
N MET A 391 7.27 18.79 5.29
CA MET A 391 6.97 18.48 6.68
C MET A 391 8.23 18.12 7.47
N ILE A 392 9.23 17.51 6.83
CA ILE A 392 10.55 17.23 7.40
C ILE A 392 11.62 17.84 6.49
N THR A 393 12.59 18.52 7.07
CA THR A 393 13.75 19.08 6.36
C THR A 393 14.99 18.21 6.51
N SER A 394 15.85 18.24 5.49
CA SER A 394 17.14 17.51 5.52
C SER A 394 18.05 17.99 6.66
N ALA A 395 17.97 19.27 7.04
CA ALA A 395 18.74 19.84 8.15
C ALA A 395 18.33 19.23 9.50
N VAL A 396 17.02 19.14 9.77
CA VAL A 396 16.51 18.57 11.00
C VAL A 396 16.73 17.07 11.05
N PHE A 397 16.54 16.34 9.94
CA PHE A 397 16.82 14.91 9.92
C PHE A 397 18.30 14.59 10.17
N LYS A 398 19.24 15.34 9.58
CA LYS A 398 20.68 15.20 9.91
C LYS A 398 20.94 15.40 11.40
N LYS A 399 20.35 16.44 12.01
CA LYS A 399 20.48 16.70 13.45
C LYS A 399 19.92 15.53 14.28
N PHE A 400 18.79 14.96 13.86
CA PHE A 400 18.21 13.79 14.51
C PHE A 400 19.18 12.59 14.46
N LEU A 401 19.75 12.29 13.29
CA LEU A 401 20.75 11.22 13.11
C LEU A 401 21.93 11.37 14.07
N THR A 402 22.58 12.54 14.07
CA THR A 402 23.77 12.79 14.91
C THR A 402 23.48 12.84 16.41
N SER A 403 22.20 12.91 16.81
CA SER A 403 21.83 13.05 18.22
C SER A 403 21.37 11.75 18.90
N CYS A 404 21.00 10.72 18.13
CA CYS A 404 20.41 9.51 18.72
C CYS A 404 20.50 8.22 17.88
N CYS A 405 21.20 8.23 16.74
CA CYS A 405 21.22 7.08 15.82
C CYS A 405 22.57 6.33 15.73
N GLU A 406 23.48 6.48 16.70
CA GLU A 406 24.79 5.80 16.67
C GLU A 406 24.67 4.26 16.68
N ASN A 407 23.60 3.72 17.27
CA ASN A 407 23.32 2.28 17.33
C ASN A 407 22.35 1.80 16.23
N LEU A 408 22.08 2.65 15.23
CA LEU A 408 21.12 2.33 14.19
C LEU A 408 21.64 1.20 13.30
N THR A 409 20.85 0.14 13.20
CA THR A 409 21.13 -1.04 12.38
C THR A 409 20.19 -1.15 11.19
N HIS A 410 18.98 -0.59 11.26
CA HIS A 410 18.03 -0.65 10.15
C HIS A 410 17.36 0.71 9.95
N VAL A 411 17.34 1.18 8.70
CA VAL A 411 16.71 2.46 8.34
C VAL A 411 15.91 2.34 7.06
N ARG A 412 14.63 2.72 7.12
CA ARG A 412 13.71 2.77 5.98
C ARG A 412 13.23 4.20 5.77
N LEU A 413 13.56 4.77 4.62
CA LEU A 413 13.24 6.14 4.21
C LEU A 413 12.54 6.15 2.85
N ASN A 414 11.70 5.15 2.57
CA ASN A 414 11.03 5.04 1.27
C ASN A 414 10.17 6.28 0.98
N CYS A 415 10.27 6.79 -0.24
CA CYS A 415 9.54 7.96 -0.74
C CYS A 415 9.79 9.24 0.10
N CYS A 416 10.93 9.37 0.77
CA CYS A 416 11.26 10.53 1.60
C CYS A 416 12.03 11.58 0.79
N LYS A 417 11.35 12.67 0.40
CA LYS A 417 11.95 13.74 -0.43
C LYS A 417 13.05 14.55 0.28
N PHE A 418 13.11 14.49 1.62
CA PHE A 418 14.15 15.16 2.41
C PHE A 418 15.49 14.41 2.44
N VAL A 419 15.57 13.19 1.88
CA VAL A 419 16.81 12.42 1.79
C VAL A 419 17.65 12.94 0.63
N THR A 420 18.75 13.60 0.97
CA THR A 420 19.71 14.19 0.01
C THR A 420 21.10 13.58 0.18
N ASN A 421 22.04 13.94 -0.69
CA ASN A 421 23.45 13.52 -0.57
C ASN A 421 24.04 13.81 0.83
N CYS A 422 23.73 14.98 1.40
CA CYS A 422 24.21 15.34 2.73
C CYS A 422 23.61 14.46 3.82
N VAL A 423 22.37 14.00 3.66
CA VAL A 423 21.74 13.07 4.60
C VAL A 423 22.45 11.73 4.54
N LEU A 424 22.70 11.18 3.33
CA LEU A 424 23.40 9.90 3.20
C LEU A 424 24.84 9.96 3.71
N LYS A 425 25.53 11.09 3.52
CA LYS A 425 26.85 11.32 4.12
C LYS A 425 26.80 11.17 5.65
N VAL A 426 25.94 11.95 6.30
CA VAL A 426 25.80 11.92 7.77
C VAL A 426 25.34 10.55 8.26
N LEU A 427 24.42 9.90 7.54
CA LEU A 427 23.96 8.55 7.84
C LEU A 427 25.13 7.56 7.85
N ALA A 428 25.95 7.54 6.79
CA ALA A 428 27.10 6.65 6.67
C ALA A 428 28.19 6.94 7.72
N GLU A 429 28.43 8.21 8.05
CA GLU A 429 29.42 8.62 9.05
C GLU A 429 28.97 8.33 10.50
N THR A 430 27.67 8.40 10.78
CA THR A 430 27.13 8.25 12.15
C THR A 430 26.74 6.81 12.47
N CYS A 431 26.17 6.09 11.50
CA CYS A 431 25.50 4.79 11.72
C CYS A 431 26.35 3.65 11.14
N SER A 432 27.50 3.38 11.74
CA SER A 432 28.47 2.38 11.21
C SER A 432 28.01 0.92 11.30
N GLN A 433 26.96 0.63 12.07
CA GLN A 433 26.39 -0.70 12.29
C GLN A 433 25.18 -1.01 11.39
N LEU A 434 24.96 -0.20 10.34
CA LEU A 434 23.82 -0.38 9.43
C LEU A 434 23.87 -1.71 8.68
N LYS A 435 22.79 -2.47 8.83
CA LYS A 435 22.49 -3.73 8.16
C LYS A 435 21.41 -3.57 7.09
N GLU A 436 20.39 -2.75 7.32
CA GLU A 436 19.31 -2.50 6.34
C GLU A 436 19.24 -1.02 5.97
N ILE A 437 19.22 -0.73 4.67
CA ILE A 437 18.91 0.58 4.10
C ILE A 437 17.85 0.42 3.01
N ALA A 438 16.68 1.05 3.21
CA ALA A 438 15.64 1.16 2.18
C ALA A 438 15.40 2.62 1.78
N LEU A 439 15.62 2.93 0.50
CA LEU A 439 15.57 4.28 -0.10
C LEU A 439 14.69 4.30 -1.36
N ARG A 440 13.65 3.46 -1.41
CA ARG A 440 12.76 3.37 -2.59
C ARG A 440 12.27 4.76 -2.99
N ASN A 441 12.32 5.09 -4.28
CA ASN A 441 11.84 6.36 -4.83
C ASN A 441 12.42 7.64 -4.16
N CYS A 442 13.65 7.57 -3.62
CA CYS A 442 14.40 8.73 -3.11
C CYS A 442 15.16 9.42 -4.26
N SER A 443 14.44 10.19 -5.08
CA SER A 443 14.98 10.81 -6.31
C SER A 443 15.97 11.96 -6.09
N ALA A 444 16.01 12.58 -4.90
CA ALA A 444 16.88 13.72 -4.58
C ALA A 444 18.36 13.33 -4.30
N VAL A 445 18.67 12.05 -4.22
CA VAL A 445 20.04 11.54 -4.05
C VAL A 445 20.69 11.36 -5.44
N THR A 446 21.93 11.84 -5.58
CA THR A 446 22.75 11.64 -6.79
C THR A 446 23.85 10.60 -6.53
N GLU A 447 24.63 10.28 -7.57
CA GLU A 447 25.77 9.36 -7.48
C GLU A 447 26.68 9.65 -6.27
N ALA A 448 27.06 10.91 -6.07
CA ALA A 448 27.91 11.31 -4.93
C ALA A 448 27.29 10.94 -3.57
N GLY A 449 25.96 11.03 -3.44
CA GLY A 449 25.25 10.64 -2.24
C GLY A 449 25.32 9.14 -1.97
N PHE A 450 25.10 8.32 -3.01
CA PHE A 450 25.20 6.86 -2.89
C PHE A 450 26.61 6.39 -2.60
N PHE A 451 27.63 7.06 -3.16
CA PHE A 451 29.03 6.69 -2.93
C PHE A 451 29.41 6.69 -1.44
N TYR A 452 28.82 7.56 -0.61
CA TYR A 452 29.06 7.57 0.83
C TYR A 452 28.68 6.25 1.53
N LEU A 453 27.72 5.50 0.99
CA LEU A 453 27.33 4.19 1.54
C LEU A 453 28.43 3.14 1.41
N SER A 454 29.44 3.35 0.55
CA SER A 454 30.62 2.48 0.47
C SER A 454 31.53 2.56 1.70
N GLY A 455 31.34 3.58 2.57
CA GLY A 455 31.99 3.65 3.88
C GLY A 455 31.44 2.67 4.92
N LEU A 456 30.28 2.05 4.64
CA LEU A 456 29.70 1.00 5.46
C LEU A 456 30.23 -0.37 5.04
N SER A 457 30.34 -1.29 5.99
CA SER A 457 30.85 -2.66 5.76
C SER A 457 29.96 -3.78 6.33
N THR A 458 28.82 -3.40 6.92
CA THR A 458 27.92 -4.29 7.65
C THR A 458 26.56 -4.50 6.97
N LEU A 459 26.35 -3.94 5.78
CA LEU A 459 25.06 -4.05 5.08
C LEU A 459 24.74 -5.50 4.68
N GLU A 460 23.50 -5.86 4.95
CA GLU A 460 22.87 -7.13 4.62
C GLU A 460 21.71 -6.90 3.62
N ASN A 461 20.94 -5.82 3.79
CA ASN A 461 19.74 -5.54 3.00
C ASN A 461 19.80 -4.15 2.39
N LEU A 462 19.75 -4.07 1.07
CA LEU A 462 19.84 -2.82 0.33
C LEU A 462 18.71 -2.71 -0.69
N ASP A 463 17.81 -1.77 -0.45
CA ASP A 463 16.64 -1.53 -1.29
C ASP A 463 16.67 -0.11 -1.88
N LEU A 464 16.95 -0.06 -3.18
CA LEU A 464 17.20 1.16 -3.96
C LEU A 464 16.21 1.28 -5.12
N TYR A 465 15.07 0.58 -5.07
CA TYR A 465 14.08 0.59 -6.14
C TYR A 465 13.77 2.01 -6.60
N ARG A 466 13.90 2.23 -7.91
CA ARG A 466 13.60 3.50 -8.60
C ARG A 466 14.37 4.69 -8.03
N THR A 467 15.67 4.52 -7.80
CA THR A 467 16.58 5.60 -7.42
C THR A 467 17.53 6.00 -8.56
N ASN A 468 18.28 7.07 -8.35
CA ASN A 468 19.26 7.61 -9.29
C ASN A 468 20.67 7.00 -9.11
N ILE A 469 20.80 5.81 -8.51
CA ILE A 469 22.09 5.16 -8.31
C ILE A 469 22.74 4.76 -9.66
N THR A 470 24.06 4.92 -9.75
CA THR A 470 24.88 4.56 -10.90
C THR A 470 25.64 3.26 -10.64
N ILE A 471 26.14 2.65 -11.72
CA ILE A 471 26.93 1.42 -11.67
C ILE A 471 28.16 1.51 -10.73
N ASN A 472 28.96 2.57 -10.84
CA ASN A 472 30.20 2.73 -10.09
C ASN A 472 29.95 2.80 -8.57
N SER A 473 28.94 3.56 -8.15
CA SER A 473 28.57 3.67 -6.74
C SER A 473 28.06 2.34 -6.20
N LEU A 474 27.22 1.63 -6.96
CA LEU A 474 26.71 0.33 -6.55
C LEU A 474 27.84 -0.70 -6.39
N ILE A 475 28.76 -0.78 -7.35
CA ILE A 475 29.91 -1.70 -7.27
C ILE A 475 30.76 -1.40 -6.04
N ALA A 476 31.02 -0.12 -5.73
CA ALA A 476 31.77 0.26 -4.54
C ALA A 476 31.07 -0.20 -3.24
N ILE A 477 29.74 -0.02 -3.16
CA ILE A 477 28.94 -0.47 -2.01
C ILE A 477 29.00 -2.00 -1.86
N LEU A 478 28.80 -2.75 -2.95
CA LEU A 478 28.78 -4.21 -2.94
C LEU A 478 30.14 -4.81 -2.55
N LYS A 479 31.24 -4.23 -3.05
CA LYS A 479 32.60 -4.65 -2.68
C LYS A 479 32.92 -4.42 -1.21
N ALA A 480 32.44 -3.30 -0.64
CA ALA A 480 32.63 -2.96 0.76
C ALA A 480 31.79 -3.84 1.71
N ASN A 481 30.59 -4.25 1.28
CA ASN A 481 29.62 -4.97 2.10
C ASN A 481 29.50 -6.43 1.65
N ARG A 482 30.34 -7.33 2.16
CA ARG A 482 30.40 -8.74 1.70
C ARG A 482 29.26 -9.63 2.19
N ASN A 483 28.45 -9.16 3.14
CA ASN A 483 27.35 -9.92 3.73
C ASN A 483 25.97 -9.55 3.17
N ILE A 484 25.89 -8.87 2.01
CA ILE A 484 24.61 -8.60 1.34
C ILE A 484 23.84 -9.91 1.12
N LEU A 485 22.62 -9.94 1.64
CA LEU A 485 21.62 -11.00 1.51
C LEU A 485 20.54 -10.59 0.50
N HIS A 486 20.09 -9.33 0.54
CA HIS A 486 18.98 -8.86 -0.29
C HIS A 486 19.36 -7.56 -1.01
N LEU A 487 19.30 -7.58 -2.35
CA LEU A 487 19.49 -6.40 -3.19
C LEU A 487 18.26 -6.15 -4.05
N ASN A 488 17.65 -4.96 -3.91
CA ASN A 488 16.63 -4.48 -4.82
C ASN A 488 17.12 -3.23 -5.56
N ILE A 489 17.29 -3.34 -6.87
CA ILE A 489 17.68 -2.25 -7.77
C ILE A 489 16.70 -2.13 -8.95
N GLY A 490 15.47 -2.60 -8.76
CA GLY A 490 14.44 -2.55 -9.78
C GLY A 490 14.19 -1.11 -10.23
N SER A 491 14.07 -0.90 -11.54
CA SER A 491 13.83 0.39 -12.19
C SER A 491 14.91 1.46 -11.90
N CYS A 492 16.13 1.06 -11.53
CA CYS A 492 17.29 1.95 -11.47
C CYS A 492 17.87 2.20 -12.87
N ILE A 493 17.28 3.15 -13.61
CA ILE A 493 17.57 3.41 -15.03
C ILE A 493 18.99 3.93 -15.33
N LYS A 494 19.75 4.34 -14.31
CA LYS A 494 21.12 4.86 -14.47
C LYS A 494 22.20 3.78 -14.36
N ILE A 495 21.83 2.52 -14.16
CA ILE A 495 22.75 1.40 -14.20
C ILE A 495 22.89 0.93 -15.66
N SER A 496 24.07 1.15 -16.23
CA SER A 496 24.32 0.95 -17.66
C SER A 496 24.70 -0.49 -18.05
N ASN A 497 25.18 -1.31 -17.11
CA ASN A 497 25.61 -2.69 -17.37
C ASN A 497 25.27 -3.57 -16.16
N MET A 498 24.31 -4.48 -16.33
CA MET A 498 23.86 -5.36 -15.24
C MET A 498 24.72 -6.62 -15.11
N ASP A 499 25.43 -7.03 -16.16
CA ASP A 499 26.36 -8.17 -16.07
C ASP A 499 27.50 -7.88 -15.09
N GLU A 500 28.04 -6.65 -15.11
CA GLU A 500 29.09 -6.25 -14.18
C GLU A 500 28.60 -6.24 -12.72
N ILE A 501 27.35 -5.84 -12.49
CA ILE A 501 26.71 -5.94 -11.17
C ILE A 501 26.57 -7.41 -10.75
N ALA A 502 26.06 -8.26 -11.64
CA ALA A 502 25.91 -9.69 -11.38
C ALA A 502 27.26 -10.38 -11.08
N ILE A 503 28.31 -10.07 -11.85
CA ILE A 503 29.68 -10.57 -11.62
C ILE A 503 30.22 -10.06 -10.28
N THR A 504 29.98 -8.79 -9.94
CA THR A 504 30.40 -8.22 -8.65
C THR A 504 29.72 -8.95 -7.49
N LEU A 505 28.40 -9.17 -7.57
CA LEU A 505 27.66 -9.94 -6.56
C LEU A 505 28.20 -11.36 -6.43
N ALA A 506 28.37 -12.06 -7.56
CA ALA A 506 28.93 -13.39 -7.59
C ALA A 506 30.34 -13.47 -7.00
N THR A 507 31.14 -12.41 -7.11
CA THR A 507 32.51 -12.37 -6.60
C THR A 507 32.56 -12.05 -5.10
N PHE A 508 31.79 -11.06 -4.64
CA PHE A 508 31.95 -10.47 -3.31
C PHE A 508 30.85 -10.84 -2.31
N ASN A 509 29.69 -11.28 -2.78
CA ASN A 509 28.46 -11.44 -2.00
C ASN A 509 27.91 -12.87 -2.05
N LYS A 510 28.71 -13.85 -1.62
CA LYS A 510 28.36 -15.28 -1.73
C LYS A 510 27.13 -15.74 -0.91
N LYS A 511 26.71 -14.95 0.08
CA LYS A 511 25.53 -15.22 0.93
C LYS A 511 24.23 -14.63 0.36
N LEU A 512 24.25 -14.18 -0.88
CA LEU A 512 23.11 -13.52 -1.53
C LEU A 512 21.91 -14.46 -1.59
N VAL A 513 20.78 -14.00 -1.04
CA VAL A 513 19.51 -14.72 -0.96
C VAL A 513 18.51 -14.20 -1.99
N SER A 514 18.49 -12.88 -2.26
CA SER A 514 17.59 -12.32 -3.27
C SER A 514 18.20 -11.21 -4.11
N VAL A 515 17.88 -11.21 -5.41
CA VAL A 515 18.15 -10.09 -6.32
C VAL A 515 16.91 -9.67 -7.10
N ASP A 516 16.59 -8.38 -7.06
CA ASP A 516 15.54 -7.78 -7.88
C ASP A 516 16.18 -6.79 -8.87
N PHE A 517 16.25 -7.23 -10.14
CA PHE A 517 16.77 -6.48 -11.27
C PHE A 517 15.64 -5.93 -12.16
N TRP A 518 14.37 -6.02 -11.73
CA TRP A 518 13.20 -5.65 -12.53
C TRP A 518 13.36 -4.34 -13.31
N LYS A 519 13.16 -4.36 -14.63
CA LYS A 519 13.25 -3.16 -15.50
C LYS A 519 14.58 -2.41 -15.41
N THR A 520 15.67 -3.11 -15.14
CA THR A 520 17.01 -2.64 -15.46
C THR A 520 17.34 -2.97 -16.92
N SER A 521 18.43 -2.46 -17.48
CA SER A 521 18.82 -2.72 -18.87
C SER A 521 20.13 -3.48 -18.93
N ASN A 522 20.35 -4.21 -20.03
CA ASN A 522 21.64 -4.84 -20.34
C ASN A 522 22.07 -5.94 -19.36
N LEU A 523 21.13 -6.79 -18.94
CA LEU A 523 21.46 -8.10 -18.38
C LEU A 523 21.53 -9.12 -19.53
N THR A 524 22.63 -9.85 -19.63
CA THR A 524 22.83 -10.90 -20.65
C THR A 524 23.05 -12.27 -20.00
N GLN A 525 23.27 -13.28 -20.84
CA GLN A 525 23.63 -14.62 -20.40
C GLN A 525 24.88 -14.67 -19.50
N VAL A 526 25.81 -13.72 -19.65
CA VAL A 526 27.04 -13.67 -18.84
C VAL A 526 26.71 -13.32 -17.39
N GLY A 527 25.89 -12.30 -17.15
CA GLY A 527 25.46 -11.93 -15.80
C GLY A 527 24.60 -13.00 -15.15
N VAL A 528 23.65 -13.58 -15.89
CA VAL A 528 22.82 -14.69 -15.38
C VAL A 528 23.67 -15.90 -14.99
N ALA A 529 24.64 -16.28 -15.83
CA ALA A 529 25.57 -17.36 -15.51
C ALA A 529 26.45 -17.02 -14.30
N ALA A 530 26.91 -15.78 -14.15
CA ALA A 530 27.68 -15.39 -12.96
C ALA A 530 26.90 -15.60 -11.66
N LEU A 531 25.58 -15.33 -11.66
CA LEU A 531 24.74 -15.53 -10.48
C LEU A 531 24.56 -17.01 -10.09
N SER A 532 24.87 -17.99 -10.96
CA SER A 532 24.87 -19.41 -10.56
C SER A 532 25.90 -19.71 -9.47
N GLU A 533 26.89 -18.85 -9.29
CA GLU A 533 27.91 -18.96 -8.25
C GLU A 533 27.43 -18.48 -6.85
N CYS A 534 26.16 -18.04 -6.74
CA CYS A 534 25.48 -17.66 -5.51
C CYS A 534 24.52 -18.78 -5.07
N ALA A 535 25.06 -19.83 -4.44
CA ALA A 535 24.31 -21.04 -4.10
C ALA A 535 23.18 -20.85 -3.06
N ASP A 536 23.19 -19.72 -2.33
CA ASP A 536 22.17 -19.36 -1.35
C ASP A 536 20.97 -18.60 -1.94
N LEU A 537 20.96 -18.34 -3.26
CA LEU A 537 19.86 -17.63 -3.91
C LEU A 537 18.53 -18.39 -3.78
N GLU A 538 17.53 -17.68 -3.24
CA GLU A 538 16.15 -18.14 -3.09
C GLU A 538 15.18 -17.33 -3.97
N GLU A 539 15.52 -16.10 -4.37
CA GLU A 539 14.64 -15.21 -5.12
C GLU A 539 15.41 -14.43 -6.20
N VAL A 540 14.97 -14.55 -7.45
CA VAL A 540 15.52 -13.76 -8.57
C VAL A 540 14.39 -13.13 -9.37
N ASP A 541 14.50 -11.83 -9.61
CA ASP A 541 13.61 -11.09 -10.51
C ASP A 541 14.42 -10.47 -11.65
N PHE A 542 14.27 -11.04 -12.85
CA PHE A 542 14.89 -10.59 -14.10
C PHE A 542 13.86 -9.96 -15.05
N GLY A 543 12.66 -9.64 -14.55
CA GLY A 543 11.59 -9.13 -15.39
C GLY A 543 12.02 -7.87 -16.15
N TRP A 544 11.73 -7.81 -17.45
CA TRP A 544 12.03 -6.68 -18.33
C TRP A 544 13.51 -6.27 -18.40
N CYS A 545 14.47 -7.13 -18.07
CA CYS A 545 15.90 -6.79 -18.03
C CYS A 545 16.60 -6.70 -19.42
N LEU A 546 15.86 -6.77 -20.53
CA LEU A 546 16.39 -7.11 -21.85
C LEU A 546 17.36 -6.07 -22.44
N GLY A 547 18.64 -6.46 -22.55
CA GLY A 547 19.43 -6.24 -23.77
C GLY A 547 19.14 -7.36 -24.77
N PHE A 548 19.38 -7.18 -26.07
CA PHE A 548 19.10 -8.18 -27.10
C PHE A 548 19.94 -9.47 -26.90
N THR A 549 19.50 -10.44 -26.06
CA THR A 549 19.64 -11.93 -26.15
C THR A 549 19.63 -12.68 -24.79
N LEU A 550 18.74 -13.66 -24.68
CA LEU A 550 18.84 -14.91 -23.88
C LEU A 550 18.21 -16.01 -24.78
N PRO A 551 18.69 -17.28 -24.92
CA PRO A 551 19.62 -18.08 -24.08
C PRO A 551 20.79 -18.81 -24.82
N VAL A 552 21.96 -18.92 -24.16
CA VAL A 552 22.96 -20.01 -24.33
C VAL A 552 23.21 -20.58 -22.93
N ASP A 553 22.53 -21.66 -22.57
CA ASP A 553 22.60 -22.44 -21.31
C ASP A 553 22.67 -21.68 -19.96
N SER A 554 22.49 -20.36 -19.93
CA SER A 554 22.66 -19.54 -18.72
C SER A 554 21.56 -19.78 -17.68
N LEU A 555 20.32 -19.99 -18.10
CA LEU A 555 19.22 -20.38 -17.21
C LEU A 555 19.41 -21.80 -16.66
N ALA A 556 19.98 -22.71 -17.47
CA ALA A 556 20.36 -24.03 -17.00
C ALA A 556 21.48 -23.93 -15.94
N ALA A 557 22.52 -23.12 -16.20
CA ALA A 557 23.59 -22.84 -15.24
C ALA A 557 23.03 -22.27 -13.92
N LEU A 558 22.14 -21.29 -13.98
CA LEU A 558 21.46 -20.73 -12.81
C LEU A 558 20.71 -21.81 -12.03
N SER A 559 19.91 -22.64 -12.70
CA SER A 559 19.18 -23.73 -12.03
C SER A 559 20.11 -24.73 -11.35
N ASN A 560 21.26 -25.05 -11.97
CA ASN A 560 22.24 -25.97 -11.42
C ASN A 560 22.98 -25.39 -10.20
N GLY A 561 23.30 -24.09 -10.25
CA GLY A 561 24.04 -23.41 -9.19
C GLY A 561 23.18 -22.96 -8.01
N CYS A 562 21.89 -22.73 -8.22
CA CYS A 562 20.97 -22.17 -7.22
C CYS A 562 19.81 -23.13 -6.87
N PRO A 563 20.07 -24.28 -6.21
CA PRO A 563 19.04 -25.28 -5.90
C PRO A 563 18.02 -24.83 -4.82
N LYS A 564 18.30 -23.72 -4.13
CA LYS A 564 17.44 -23.16 -3.09
C LYS A 564 16.37 -22.20 -3.63
N LEU A 565 16.34 -21.95 -4.94
CA LEU A 565 15.36 -21.05 -5.56
C LEU A 565 13.92 -21.41 -5.17
N LYS A 566 13.22 -20.40 -4.65
CA LYS A 566 11.80 -20.40 -4.30
C LYS A 566 11.00 -19.50 -5.23
N LYS A 567 11.59 -18.41 -5.75
CA LYS A 567 10.90 -17.44 -6.58
C LYS A 567 11.71 -17.08 -7.83
N LEU A 568 11.06 -17.20 -8.98
CA LEU A 568 11.66 -16.98 -10.29
C LEU A 568 10.75 -16.07 -11.13
N PHE A 569 11.16 -14.82 -11.35
CA PHE A 569 10.43 -13.88 -12.20
C PHE A 569 11.20 -13.64 -13.50
N LEU A 570 10.59 -14.05 -14.63
CA LEU A 570 11.14 -13.98 -15.98
C LEU A 570 10.26 -13.11 -16.90
N THR A 571 9.50 -12.21 -16.30
CA THR A 571 8.50 -11.39 -16.98
C THR A 571 9.07 -10.69 -18.22
N ALA A 572 8.39 -10.86 -19.34
CA ALA A 572 8.70 -10.26 -20.64
C ALA A 572 10.12 -10.54 -21.16
N LEU A 573 10.76 -11.62 -20.73
CA LEU A 573 12.03 -12.08 -21.29
C LEU A 573 11.80 -12.79 -22.63
N ARG A 574 11.98 -12.02 -23.71
CA ARG A 574 11.89 -12.52 -25.09
C ARG A 574 13.05 -13.48 -25.37
N GLY A 575 12.73 -14.64 -25.94
CA GLY A 575 13.71 -15.68 -26.28
C GLY A 575 13.70 -16.87 -25.33
N VAL A 576 13.11 -16.75 -24.14
CA VAL A 576 12.87 -17.89 -23.24
C VAL A 576 11.80 -18.80 -23.84
N ALA A 577 12.09 -20.10 -23.89
CA ALA A 577 11.22 -21.16 -24.35
C ALA A 577 11.21 -22.34 -23.37
N ASP A 578 10.40 -23.37 -23.66
CA ASP A 578 10.21 -24.55 -22.81
C ASP A 578 11.54 -25.19 -22.33
N LYS A 579 12.50 -25.35 -23.26
CA LYS A 579 13.81 -25.96 -22.98
C LYS A 579 14.62 -25.23 -21.90
N ASP A 580 14.38 -23.93 -21.71
CA ASP A 580 15.14 -23.11 -20.77
C ASP A 580 14.56 -23.17 -19.36
N LEU A 581 13.27 -23.53 -19.24
CA LEU A 581 12.57 -23.73 -17.98
C LEU A 581 12.71 -25.17 -17.47
N GLU A 582 12.93 -26.11 -18.37
CA GLU A 582 13.11 -27.53 -18.10
C GLU A 582 14.08 -27.84 -16.93
N PRO A 583 15.28 -27.22 -16.86
CA PRO A 583 16.25 -27.52 -15.81
C PRO A 583 15.74 -27.18 -14.40
N PHE A 584 14.88 -26.16 -14.26
CA PHE A 584 14.34 -25.74 -12.97
C PHE A 584 13.43 -26.77 -12.33
N ILE A 585 12.71 -27.57 -13.14
CA ILE A 585 11.86 -28.65 -12.64
C ILE A 585 12.69 -29.68 -11.87
N LYS A 586 13.88 -30.01 -12.39
CA LYS A 586 14.77 -31.01 -11.80
C LYS A 586 15.63 -30.45 -10.67
N ASN A 587 16.16 -29.25 -10.86
CA ASN A 587 17.23 -28.73 -10.01
C ASN A 587 16.73 -27.81 -8.88
N CYS A 588 15.52 -27.25 -9.00
CA CYS A 588 14.96 -26.29 -8.05
C CYS A 588 13.60 -26.77 -7.48
N PRO A 589 13.57 -27.90 -6.74
CA PRO A 589 12.31 -28.49 -6.23
C PRO A 589 11.60 -27.63 -5.18
N ASN A 590 12.26 -26.57 -4.70
CA ASN A 590 11.70 -25.63 -3.74
C ASN A 590 10.97 -24.43 -4.39
N LEU A 591 10.85 -24.38 -5.72
CA LEU A 591 10.14 -23.30 -6.38
C LEU A 591 8.66 -23.24 -5.93
N GLU A 592 8.29 -22.08 -5.40
CA GLU A 592 6.97 -21.72 -4.90
C GLU A 592 6.26 -20.74 -5.83
N GLN A 593 7.00 -19.88 -6.52
CA GLN A 593 6.45 -18.84 -7.39
C GLN A 593 7.25 -18.73 -8.69
N ILE A 594 6.53 -18.81 -9.81
CA ILE A 594 7.09 -18.60 -11.15
C ILE A 594 6.22 -17.58 -11.88
N ASP A 595 6.84 -16.47 -12.28
CA ASP A 595 6.21 -15.44 -13.10
C ASP A 595 6.80 -15.49 -14.51
N LEU A 596 5.97 -15.91 -15.47
CA LEU A 596 6.28 -16.00 -16.89
C LEU A 596 5.49 -14.98 -17.69
N LEU A 597 4.97 -13.92 -17.04
CA LEU A 597 4.12 -12.92 -17.70
C LEU A 597 4.81 -12.40 -18.96
N GLY A 598 4.15 -12.44 -20.12
CA GLY A 598 4.68 -11.92 -21.38
C GLY A 598 5.84 -12.74 -21.99
N VAL A 599 6.15 -13.92 -21.45
CA VAL A 599 7.08 -14.86 -22.09
C VAL A 599 6.32 -15.58 -23.20
N ARG A 600 6.63 -15.25 -24.46
CA ARG A 600 5.85 -15.69 -25.63
C ARG A 600 6.26 -17.06 -26.18
N GLY A 601 7.47 -17.53 -25.85
CA GLY A 601 8.04 -18.76 -26.39
C GLY A 601 7.68 -20.04 -25.63
N ILE A 602 6.90 -19.93 -24.55
CA ILE A 602 6.51 -21.09 -23.73
C ILE A 602 5.20 -21.71 -24.23
N THR A 603 5.04 -23.02 -24.05
CA THR A 603 3.84 -23.76 -24.44
C THR A 603 3.08 -24.31 -23.22
N SER A 604 1.90 -24.87 -23.47
CA SER A 604 1.13 -25.56 -22.43
C SER A 604 1.83 -26.79 -21.87
N ASP A 605 2.74 -27.42 -22.63
CA ASP A 605 3.47 -28.60 -22.19
C ASP A 605 4.37 -28.26 -21.00
N ILE A 606 5.27 -27.28 -21.13
CA ILE A 606 6.13 -26.88 -20.02
C ILE A 606 5.33 -26.39 -18.81
N CYS A 607 4.21 -25.70 -19.02
CA CYS A 607 3.34 -25.25 -17.93
C CYS A 607 2.80 -26.44 -17.13
N LEU A 608 2.30 -27.49 -17.81
CA LEU A 608 1.86 -28.73 -17.17
C LEU A 608 3.00 -29.44 -16.44
N ARG A 609 4.20 -29.45 -17.02
CA ARG A 609 5.38 -30.08 -16.41
C ARG A 609 5.89 -29.32 -15.18
N LEU A 610 5.80 -27.99 -15.18
CA LEU A 610 6.02 -27.18 -13.98
C LEU A 610 4.98 -27.49 -12.90
N LEU A 611 3.69 -27.51 -13.25
CA LEU A 611 2.58 -27.76 -12.32
C LEU A 611 2.64 -29.17 -11.69
N THR A 612 3.12 -30.16 -12.44
CA THR A 612 3.24 -31.56 -11.98
C THR A 612 4.57 -31.87 -11.31
N GLY A 613 5.65 -31.26 -11.78
CA GLY A 613 7.02 -31.55 -11.34
C GLY A 613 7.49 -30.75 -10.13
N LEU A 614 6.87 -29.60 -9.83
CA LEU A 614 7.25 -28.73 -8.71
C LEU A 614 6.27 -28.89 -7.53
N PRO A 615 6.63 -29.65 -6.47
CA PRO A 615 5.70 -30.03 -5.41
C PRO A 615 5.32 -28.86 -4.47
N LYS A 616 6.10 -27.77 -4.47
CA LYS A 616 5.86 -26.60 -3.63
C LYS A 616 5.30 -25.41 -4.40
N LEU A 617 5.03 -25.56 -5.70
CA LEU A 617 4.52 -24.47 -6.52
C LEU A 617 3.17 -24.00 -5.98
N ARG A 618 3.05 -22.68 -5.79
CA ARG A 618 1.87 -22.01 -5.23
C ARG A 618 1.38 -20.88 -6.11
N LEU A 619 2.22 -20.32 -6.97
CA LEU A 619 1.81 -19.31 -7.97
C LEU A 619 2.52 -19.57 -9.30
N LEU A 620 1.73 -19.59 -10.37
CA LEU A 620 2.21 -19.61 -11.75
C LEU A 620 1.51 -18.50 -12.54
N ASP A 621 2.26 -17.51 -13.02
CA ASP A 621 1.73 -16.45 -13.87
C ASP A 621 2.08 -16.71 -15.34
N VAL A 622 1.05 -16.85 -16.18
CA VAL A 622 1.13 -17.03 -17.65
C VAL A 622 0.34 -15.95 -18.39
N SER A 623 0.17 -14.79 -17.76
CA SER A 623 -0.46 -13.62 -18.36
C SER A 623 0.31 -13.18 -19.60
N PHE A 624 -0.40 -12.83 -20.69
CA PHE A 624 0.23 -12.40 -21.95
C PHE A 624 1.22 -13.41 -22.58
N CYS A 625 1.12 -14.70 -22.25
CA CYS A 625 1.77 -15.77 -22.99
C CYS A 625 0.88 -16.17 -24.18
N ASP A 626 1.36 -15.87 -25.40
CA ASP A 626 0.57 -15.97 -26.65
C ASP A 626 0.10 -17.40 -26.97
N MET A 627 0.89 -18.41 -26.58
CA MET A 627 0.61 -19.82 -26.87
C MET A 627 -0.25 -20.51 -25.80
N ILE A 628 -0.62 -19.80 -24.74
CA ILE A 628 -1.42 -20.32 -23.63
C ILE A 628 -2.85 -19.80 -23.76
N THR A 629 -3.83 -20.69 -23.73
CA THR A 629 -5.25 -20.35 -23.88
C THR A 629 -5.98 -20.28 -22.54
N ASP A 630 -7.09 -19.55 -22.50
CA ASP A 630 -7.94 -19.43 -21.31
C ASP A 630 -8.52 -20.78 -20.89
N ALA A 631 -8.91 -21.61 -21.86
CA ALA A 631 -9.43 -22.96 -21.62
C ALA A 631 -8.40 -23.85 -20.91
N GLN A 632 -7.13 -23.79 -21.32
CA GLN A 632 -6.05 -24.52 -20.65
C GLN A 632 -5.87 -24.06 -19.20
N VAL A 633 -5.85 -22.74 -18.96
CA VAL A 633 -5.71 -22.19 -17.60
C VAL A 633 -6.90 -22.59 -16.71
N MET A 634 -8.12 -22.60 -17.23
CA MET A 634 -9.30 -23.05 -16.48
C MET A 634 -9.23 -24.54 -16.12
N ASN A 635 -8.75 -25.38 -17.04
CA ASN A 635 -8.51 -26.80 -16.75
C ASN A 635 -7.42 -26.97 -15.68
N TRP A 636 -6.33 -26.20 -15.75
CA TRP A 636 -5.26 -26.26 -14.76
C TRP A 636 -5.72 -25.78 -13.38
N LYS A 637 -6.51 -24.71 -13.29
CA LYS A 637 -7.08 -24.25 -12.01
C LYS A 637 -7.93 -25.33 -11.33
N THR A 638 -8.63 -26.13 -12.14
CA THR A 638 -9.42 -27.27 -11.65
C THR A 638 -8.53 -28.43 -11.21
N ALA A 639 -7.48 -28.74 -11.98
CA ALA A 639 -6.56 -29.85 -11.69
C ALA A 639 -5.57 -29.56 -10.55
N PHE A 640 -5.19 -28.29 -10.35
CA PHE A 640 -4.20 -27.84 -9.38
C PHE A 640 -4.78 -26.74 -8.45
N PRO A 641 -5.80 -27.07 -7.62
CA PRO A 641 -6.53 -26.07 -6.84
C PRO A 641 -5.70 -25.35 -5.77
N ASN A 642 -4.53 -25.89 -5.41
CA ASN A 642 -3.60 -25.27 -4.45
C ASN A 642 -2.60 -24.31 -5.11
N VAL A 643 -2.61 -24.21 -6.44
CA VAL A 643 -1.75 -23.30 -7.21
C VAL A 643 -2.58 -22.12 -7.71
N ALA A 644 -2.19 -20.91 -7.33
CA ALA A 644 -2.75 -19.68 -7.87
C ALA A 644 -2.25 -19.46 -9.30
N ILE A 645 -2.97 -19.99 -10.28
CA ILE A 645 -2.63 -19.84 -11.70
C ILE A 645 -3.23 -18.53 -12.23
N LYS A 646 -2.36 -17.59 -12.60
CA LYS A 646 -2.73 -16.27 -13.09
C LYS A 646 -2.62 -16.20 -14.61
N ARG A 647 -3.66 -15.61 -15.18
CA ARG A 647 -3.69 -15.21 -16.58
C ARG A 647 -4.52 -13.95 -16.67
N SER A 648 -3.89 -12.88 -17.14
CA SER A 648 -4.57 -11.63 -17.41
C SER A 648 -5.41 -11.73 -18.69
N PHE A 649 -6.56 -11.07 -18.68
CA PHE A 649 -7.49 -11.04 -19.81
C PHE A 649 -7.79 -9.59 -20.21
N GLN A 650 -7.93 -9.37 -21.51
CA GLN A 650 -8.62 -8.21 -22.05
C GLN A 650 -9.98 -8.69 -22.53
N THR A 651 -11.03 -8.45 -21.75
CA THR A 651 -12.39 -8.62 -22.29
C THR A 651 -12.70 -7.40 -23.12
N GLU A 652 -12.59 -7.52 -24.44
CA GLU A 652 -13.40 -6.66 -25.31
C GLU A 652 -14.85 -6.99 -24.97
N VAL A 653 -15.64 -5.98 -24.60
CA VAL A 653 -17.08 -6.15 -24.44
C VAL A 653 -17.64 -6.49 -25.82
N SER A 654 -17.64 -7.78 -26.14
CA SER A 654 -18.49 -8.30 -27.20
C SER A 654 -19.90 -8.04 -26.72
N THR A 655 -20.62 -7.23 -27.49
CA THR A 655 -22.00 -6.77 -27.31
C THR A 655 -23.05 -7.89 -27.23
N ASN A 656 -22.65 -9.14 -26.94
CA ASN A 656 -23.48 -10.34 -26.96
C ASN A 656 -24.00 -10.76 -25.57
N TYR A 657 -23.62 -10.10 -24.47
CA TYR A 657 -24.11 -10.45 -23.13
C TYR A 657 -25.36 -9.68 -22.65
N LEU A 658 -26.00 -8.87 -23.52
CA LEU A 658 -27.25 -8.17 -23.19
C LEU A 658 -28.53 -8.86 -23.70
N TYR A 659 -28.47 -10.08 -24.23
CA TYR A 659 -29.65 -10.75 -24.82
C TYR A 659 -30.08 -12.08 -24.19
N GLN A 660 -29.60 -12.45 -22.98
CA GLN A 660 -29.98 -13.74 -22.37
C GLN A 660 -30.82 -13.69 -21.08
N HIS A 661 -31.27 -12.52 -20.62
CA HIS A 661 -32.17 -12.45 -19.45
C HIS A 661 -33.48 -11.68 -19.67
N SER A 662 -34.03 -11.74 -20.89
CA SER A 662 -35.39 -11.29 -21.18
C SER A 662 -36.27 -12.39 -21.77
N ILE A 663 -36.25 -13.60 -21.19
CA ILE A 663 -37.35 -14.59 -21.26
C ILE A 663 -37.35 -15.41 -19.96
N GLN A 664 -38.04 -14.90 -18.93
CA GLN A 664 -39.01 -15.61 -18.07
C GLN A 664 -39.51 -14.68 -16.97
#